data_AF-A0A8T5U8D9-F1
#
_entry.id   AF-A0A8T5U8D9-F1
#
_cell.length_a   1.000
_cell.length_b   1.000
_cell.length_c   1.000
_cell.angle_alpha   90.00
_cell.angle_beta   90.00
_cell.angle_gamma   90.00
#
_symmetry.space_group_name_H-M   'P 1'
#
loop_
_entity.id
_entity.type
_entity.pdbx_description
1 polymer ?
#
loop_
_entity_poly.entity_id
_entity_poly.type
_entity_poly.pdbx_seq_one_letter_code
_entity_poly.pdbx_strand_id
1 'polypeptide(L)'
;MKNNWKTKKCVLFFGMILVLSLATFYSFHINKSTNTEDAYNNNKINLKTAGYWDLTGTLILIDDSDITKNWSYTAATYDWCSGSGTWNDPYLIENVTIDGQDAGSCLKILHSKTAYFIIRNCTLFNSFTDSLHGNLLIDNVNNGLLTNNTCYDGRYGIYLDNNSDNNTIVENILRDNNVGGVFLWDGCGGNKIANNTLINNDYFGIHINYDSDGNNITNNIIKYNGWGTYNFDEMSGIFIQHSDGNIVSNNEITNNNRNAIYLYDDFTYDNVIINNNLSESKIGIRMSFNVLGSLITNNIIKDNINYGIIMDTFHPQGNQIYLNWFIDNGIQAYDSGHNNDWDNGTIGNFWSNYSGVDADDNGIGDTPYIIGGDSGGDQDNYPIWYDSPNIKILSPQPSEIFESSAPTFNVSIKDPNLEAMWYTLNNGMLKVLFTTNESVNQGLWDALSDGPNFITFYANDSVGNVNSSSVTVIKDTGAPNIHVNNPNLYDIFAFTAPAFNVEVSDYLLNTTWYTVNSGVTKYIFTANESLNTDAWNNALNGLISITFYANDTLGNLNSVSVSVYKDTLLPIISIIAPQTGAEFNTTAPNFIVEFGEANLVEMWYTINESLTKYTFTVNGTINQAAWNALPEGELILKFYIEDIAGNIASDEEYIIKKLPPSDGNGDTTTPEIDSYPLILLVTTIWFISTIILVRIKKNIEKK
;
A
#
# COMPACT_ATOMS: atom_id res chain seq x y z
N MET A 1 -3.81 32.05 -67.70
CA MET A 1 -2.34 32.17 -67.58
C MET A 1 -2.00 31.76 -66.16
N LYS A 2 -1.80 30.45 -65.91
CA LYS A 2 -0.51 29.75 -65.77
C LYS A 2 0.34 30.22 -64.57
N ASN A 3 0.48 29.26 -63.63
CA ASN A 3 1.56 29.03 -62.67
C ASN A 3 1.59 29.83 -61.35
N ASN A 4 1.14 29.19 -60.26
CA ASN A 4 2.06 28.72 -59.22
C ASN A 4 1.37 27.69 -58.29
N TRP A 5 1.61 26.41 -58.56
CA TRP A 5 1.09 25.24 -57.84
C TRP A 5 2.28 24.41 -57.30
N LYS A 6 3.21 25.05 -56.59
CA LYS A 6 4.35 24.40 -55.91
C LYS A 6 4.77 25.16 -54.66
N THR A 7 3.90 25.25 -53.64
CA THR A 7 4.32 25.66 -52.27
C THR A 7 3.36 25.22 -51.16
N LYS A 8 2.62 24.11 -51.35
CA LYS A 8 1.75 23.52 -50.31
C LYS A 8 1.84 21.99 -50.22
N LYS A 9 3.02 21.42 -50.48
CA LYS A 9 3.27 19.97 -50.40
C LYS A 9 4.57 19.55 -49.69
N CYS A 10 5.11 20.38 -48.79
CA CYS A 10 6.18 19.95 -47.87
C CYS A 10 5.76 19.91 -46.38
N VAL A 11 4.55 20.35 -46.02
CA VAL A 11 4.08 20.38 -44.62
C VAL A 11 3.22 19.16 -44.25
N LEU A 12 2.95 18.26 -45.20
CA LEU A 12 2.15 17.04 -45.00
C LEU A 12 2.97 15.74 -45.11
N PHE A 13 4.31 15.83 -45.11
CA PHE A 13 5.20 14.66 -45.11
C PHE A 13 6.12 14.58 -43.87
N PHE A 14 6.01 15.53 -42.94
CA PHE A 14 6.71 15.49 -41.64
C PHE A 14 5.78 15.17 -40.45
N GLY A 15 4.46 15.27 -40.62
CA GLY A 15 3.48 14.91 -39.58
C GLY A 15 3.13 13.42 -39.48
N MET A 16 3.63 12.57 -40.39
CA MET A 16 3.34 11.12 -40.40
C MET A 16 4.54 10.23 -40.03
N ILE A 17 5.67 10.83 -39.64
CA ILE A 17 6.84 10.08 -39.13
C ILE A 17 6.92 10.12 -37.58
N LEU A 18 6.19 11.02 -36.91
CA LEU A 18 6.20 11.12 -35.44
C LEU A 18 5.21 10.18 -34.72
N VAL A 19 4.28 9.54 -35.43
CA VAL A 19 3.36 8.54 -34.83
C VAL A 19 3.87 7.10 -35.00
N LEU A 20 4.90 6.90 -35.84
CA LEU A 20 5.60 5.62 -35.97
C LEU A 20 6.86 5.51 -35.08
N SER A 21 7.27 6.60 -34.41
CA SER A 21 8.37 6.59 -33.43
C SER A 21 7.95 6.24 -32.00
N LEU A 22 6.66 6.05 -31.71
CA LEU A 22 6.21 5.55 -30.40
C LEU A 22 5.98 4.02 -30.40
N ALA A 23 5.79 3.40 -31.57
CA ALA A 23 5.57 1.96 -31.69
C ALA A 23 6.84 1.12 -31.96
N THR A 24 8.00 1.75 -32.19
CA THR A 24 9.29 1.03 -32.36
C THR A 24 10.21 1.09 -31.14
N PHE A 25 9.87 1.85 -30.09
CA PHE A 25 10.72 1.99 -28.90
C PHE A 25 10.63 0.83 -27.89
N TYR A 26 9.66 -0.07 -28.03
CA TYR A 26 9.60 -1.31 -27.24
C TYR A 26 10.04 -2.57 -27.98
N SER A 27 10.40 -2.48 -29.27
CA SER A 27 10.79 -3.65 -30.08
C SER A 27 12.06 -3.47 -30.92
N PHE A 28 12.86 -2.43 -30.66
CA PHE A 28 14.18 -2.28 -31.25
C PHE A 28 15.27 -2.12 -30.19
N HIS A 29 15.27 -3.02 -29.21
CA HIS A 29 16.43 -3.29 -28.35
C HIS A 29 17.40 -4.31 -28.96
N ILE A 30 17.29 -4.62 -30.26
CA ILE A 30 18.27 -5.39 -31.02
C ILE A 30 18.26 -4.92 -32.47
N ASN A 31 18.99 -3.83 -32.78
CA ASN A 31 19.71 -3.74 -34.05
C ASN A 31 20.76 -2.63 -33.96
N LYS A 32 21.96 -3.09 -33.66
CA LYS A 32 23.24 -2.42 -33.80
C LYS A 32 23.31 -1.70 -35.15
N SER A 33 23.38 -0.37 -35.13
CA SER A 33 23.87 0.41 -36.27
C SER A 33 25.39 0.34 -36.23
N THR A 34 25.91 -0.73 -36.80
CA THR A 34 27.32 -1.09 -36.88
C THR A 34 28.07 -0.07 -37.74
N ASN A 35 29.07 0.62 -37.17
CA ASN A 35 30.40 0.83 -37.80
C ASN A 35 31.35 1.73 -36.97
N THR A 36 30.86 2.55 -36.03
CA THR A 36 31.72 3.24 -35.02
C THR A 36 31.58 2.64 -33.62
N GLU A 37 30.37 2.20 -33.28
CA GLU A 37 30.02 1.57 -32.00
C GLU A 37 30.64 0.16 -31.82
N ASP A 38 30.92 -0.54 -32.92
CA ASP A 38 31.54 -1.88 -32.91
C ASP A 38 33.05 -1.87 -32.67
N ALA A 39 33.75 -0.83 -33.14
CA ALA A 39 35.16 -0.62 -32.82
C ALA A 39 35.32 -0.12 -31.36
N TYR A 40 34.36 0.67 -30.89
CA TYR A 40 34.30 1.20 -29.52
C TYR A 40 34.01 0.10 -28.47
N ASN A 41 33.00 -0.76 -28.69
CA ASN A 41 32.64 -1.81 -27.72
C ASN A 41 33.70 -2.93 -27.61
N ASN A 42 34.42 -3.25 -28.69
CA ASN A 42 35.52 -4.21 -28.65
C ASN A 42 36.77 -3.69 -27.92
N ASN A 43 36.89 -2.36 -27.71
CA ASN A 43 38.01 -1.73 -27.00
C ASN A 43 37.75 -1.42 -25.52
N LYS A 44 36.49 -1.36 -25.07
CA LYS A 44 36.13 -1.15 -23.65
C LYS A 44 36.58 -2.31 -22.74
N ILE A 45 36.69 -3.52 -23.30
CA ILE A 45 37.07 -4.77 -22.61
C ILE A 45 38.59 -5.04 -22.71
N ASN A 46 39.31 -4.28 -23.55
CA ASN A 46 40.75 -4.45 -23.82
C ASN A 46 41.57 -3.21 -23.41
N LEU A 47 41.26 -2.59 -22.27
CA LEU A 47 42.20 -1.68 -21.62
C LEU A 47 43.44 -2.49 -21.25
N LYS A 48 44.52 -2.35 -22.03
CA LYS A 48 45.79 -3.01 -21.73
C LYS A 48 46.37 -2.41 -20.45
N THR A 49 47.02 -3.22 -19.62
CA THR A 49 48.12 -2.73 -18.79
C THR A 49 49.32 -2.43 -19.70
N ALA A 50 49.36 -1.24 -20.28
CA ALA A 50 50.48 -0.81 -21.13
C ALA A 50 50.90 0.61 -20.76
N GLY A 51 52.08 0.75 -20.14
CA GLY A 51 52.82 1.99 -19.90
C GLY A 51 52.12 3.05 -19.04
N TYR A 52 52.63 3.32 -17.84
CA TYR A 52 52.35 4.60 -17.15
C TYR A 52 53.50 5.56 -17.49
N TRP A 53 53.20 6.62 -18.22
CA TRP A 53 54.19 7.66 -18.54
C TRP A 53 53.82 8.95 -17.84
N ASP A 54 54.62 9.29 -16.82
CA ASP A 54 54.57 10.59 -16.17
C ASP A 54 55.48 11.56 -16.92
N LEU A 55 54.87 12.43 -17.72
CA LEU A 55 55.52 13.45 -18.52
C LEU A 55 55.44 14.83 -17.85
N THR A 56 55.38 14.87 -16.51
CA THR A 56 55.37 16.10 -15.70
C THR A 56 56.42 17.12 -16.19
N GLY A 57 55.97 18.35 -16.44
CA GLY A 57 56.79 19.45 -16.94
C GLY A 57 57.12 19.40 -18.43
N THR A 58 56.61 18.41 -19.16
CA THR A 58 56.83 18.27 -20.60
C THR A 58 55.59 18.75 -21.35
N LEU A 59 55.71 19.89 -22.03
CA LEU A 59 54.69 20.34 -22.98
C LEU A 59 54.84 19.53 -24.29
N ILE A 60 53.76 18.89 -24.74
CA ILE A 60 53.77 18.10 -25.97
C ILE A 60 53.13 18.90 -27.10
N LEU A 61 53.87 19.07 -28.19
CA LEU A 61 53.41 19.74 -29.40
C LEU A 61 53.44 18.75 -30.58
N ILE A 62 52.29 18.57 -31.20
CA ILE A 62 52.11 17.83 -32.45
C ILE A 62 51.59 18.79 -33.50
N ASP A 63 52.36 19.05 -34.55
CA ASP A 63 52.00 20.00 -35.60
C ASP A 63 52.26 19.40 -36.98
N ASP A 64 51.20 19.06 -37.72
CA ASP A 64 51.32 18.44 -39.04
C ASP A 64 51.85 19.41 -40.12
N SER A 65 51.96 20.71 -39.80
CA SER A 65 52.66 21.68 -40.65
C SER A 65 54.20 21.64 -40.47
N ASP A 66 54.71 21.02 -39.41
CA ASP A 66 56.14 20.90 -39.08
C ASP A 66 56.58 19.42 -39.02
N ILE A 67 57.33 18.97 -40.04
CA ILE A 67 57.84 17.60 -40.14
C ILE A 67 58.71 17.17 -38.95
N THR A 68 59.26 18.10 -38.17
CA THR A 68 60.08 17.80 -36.99
C THR A 68 59.27 17.58 -35.72
N LYS A 69 57.95 17.82 -35.78
CA LYS A 69 57.02 17.74 -34.64
C LYS A 69 55.66 17.19 -35.02
N ASN A 70 55.50 16.58 -36.20
CA ASN A 70 54.23 16.03 -36.63
C ASN A 70 53.95 14.65 -36.00
N TRP A 71 52.78 14.08 -36.26
CA TRP A 71 52.41 12.78 -35.69
C TRP A 71 53.38 11.66 -36.04
N SER A 72 53.85 11.59 -37.29
CA SER A 72 54.80 10.56 -37.74
C SER A 72 56.12 10.65 -36.98
N TYR A 73 56.64 11.86 -36.76
CA TYR A 73 57.82 12.09 -35.94
C TYR A 73 57.57 11.66 -34.49
N THR A 74 56.45 12.06 -33.89
CA THR A 74 56.11 11.74 -32.50
C THR A 74 55.98 10.23 -32.29
N ALA A 75 55.24 9.54 -33.15
CA ALA A 75 55.05 8.08 -33.08
C ALA A 75 56.34 7.28 -33.36
N ALA A 76 57.28 7.84 -34.13
CA ALA A 76 58.59 7.21 -34.36
C ALA A 76 59.61 7.50 -33.24
N THR A 77 59.42 8.60 -32.50
CA THR A 77 60.38 9.08 -31.49
C THR A 77 60.02 8.59 -30.09
N TYR A 78 58.73 8.50 -29.77
CA TYR A 78 58.26 8.26 -28.42
C TYR A 78 57.42 7.00 -28.32
N ASP A 79 57.79 6.12 -27.39
CA ASP A 79 57.09 4.85 -27.14
C ASP A 79 55.63 5.04 -26.69
N TRP A 80 55.27 6.25 -26.23
CA TRP A 80 53.92 6.62 -25.78
C TRP A 80 52.95 7.05 -26.86
N CYS A 81 53.44 7.19 -28.09
CA CYS A 81 52.63 7.45 -29.26
C CYS A 81 52.85 6.33 -30.28
N SER A 82 51.78 5.82 -30.87
CA SER A 82 51.88 4.77 -31.90
C SER A 82 50.85 4.99 -33.01
N GLY A 83 50.83 4.11 -34.02
CA GLY A 83 49.89 4.17 -35.14
C GLY A 83 50.40 4.94 -36.37
N SER A 84 49.60 4.97 -37.42
CA SER A 84 49.95 5.59 -38.72
C SER A 84 49.01 6.73 -39.15
N GLY A 85 47.99 7.04 -38.35
CA GLY A 85 47.04 8.11 -38.63
C GLY A 85 45.95 7.75 -39.64
N THR A 86 45.84 6.47 -40.01
CA THR A 86 44.76 5.98 -40.90
C THR A 86 43.54 5.56 -40.09
N TRP A 87 42.36 5.48 -40.71
CA TRP A 87 41.15 5.01 -40.02
C TRP A 87 41.31 3.65 -39.31
N ASN A 88 42.01 2.71 -39.96
CA ASN A 88 42.23 1.36 -39.44
C ASN A 88 43.39 1.26 -38.44
N ASP A 89 44.25 2.27 -38.41
CA ASP A 89 45.43 2.34 -37.56
C ASP A 89 45.69 3.81 -37.18
N PRO A 90 44.79 4.39 -36.35
CA PRO A 90 44.86 5.79 -35.96
C PRO A 90 46.08 6.02 -35.07
N TYR A 91 46.58 7.26 -35.03
CA TYR A 91 47.56 7.61 -34.01
C TYR A 91 46.96 7.40 -32.63
N LEU A 92 47.71 6.80 -31.71
CA LEU A 92 47.24 6.44 -30.39
C LEU A 92 48.16 7.01 -29.33
N ILE A 93 47.60 7.88 -28.50
CA ILE A 93 48.17 8.30 -27.21
C ILE A 93 47.28 7.68 -26.13
N GLU A 94 47.87 6.84 -25.27
CA GLU A 94 47.13 6.20 -24.19
C GLU A 94 47.93 6.14 -22.89
N ASN A 95 47.25 6.23 -21.75
CA ASN A 95 47.83 6.04 -20.41
C ASN A 95 48.96 7.03 -20.05
N VAL A 96 48.87 8.26 -20.55
CA VAL A 96 49.85 9.32 -20.28
C VAL A 96 49.33 10.29 -19.23
N THR A 97 50.17 10.63 -18.24
CA THR A 97 49.95 11.72 -17.30
C THR A 97 50.85 12.90 -17.65
N ILE A 98 50.28 14.10 -17.78
CA ILE A 98 51.00 15.33 -18.11
C ILE A 98 50.60 16.43 -17.13
N ASP A 99 51.54 16.85 -16.28
CA ASP A 99 51.46 18.07 -15.48
C ASP A 99 52.08 19.24 -16.27
N GLY A 100 51.27 20.23 -16.62
CA GLY A 100 51.68 21.39 -17.41
C GLY A 100 52.54 22.39 -16.65
N GLN A 101 52.61 22.33 -15.31
CA GLN A 101 53.34 23.26 -14.44
C GLN A 101 53.15 24.75 -14.80
N ASP A 102 51.94 25.13 -15.18
CA ASP A 102 51.59 26.48 -15.62
C ASP A 102 52.44 26.99 -16.82
N ALA A 103 53.02 26.11 -17.63
CA ALA A 103 53.93 26.48 -18.73
C ALA A 103 53.27 26.55 -20.12
N GLY A 104 52.05 26.02 -20.25
CA GLY A 104 51.23 26.03 -21.47
C GLY A 104 50.15 24.96 -21.41
N SER A 105 49.47 24.70 -22.53
CA SER A 105 48.68 23.46 -22.67
C SER A 105 49.56 22.22 -22.54
N CYS A 106 49.10 21.23 -21.80
CA CYS A 106 49.81 19.96 -21.60
C CYS A 106 50.08 19.26 -22.94
N LEU A 107 49.05 19.19 -23.80
CA LEU A 107 49.13 18.64 -25.15
C LEU A 107 48.49 19.60 -26.15
N LYS A 108 49.24 19.94 -27.21
CA LYS A 108 48.79 20.77 -28.34
C LYS A 108 48.84 19.94 -29.62
N ILE A 109 47.72 19.88 -30.34
CA ILE A 109 47.65 19.29 -31.68
C ILE A 109 47.22 20.41 -32.64
N LEU A 110 48.05 20.67 -33.64
CA LEU A 110 47.87 21.76 -34.59
C LEU A 110 47.83 21.21 -36.03
N HIS A 111 46.99 21.82 -36.87
CA HIS A 111 46.97 21.63 -38.33
C HIS A 111 46.80 20.19 -38.83
N SER A 112 46.21 19.31 -38.01
CA SER A 112 46.03 17.89 -38.31
C SER A 112 44.63 17.59 -38.86
N LYS A 113 44.43 17.90 -40.14
CA LYS A 113 43.11 17.78 -40.80
C LYS A 113 42.78 16.39 -41.32
N THR A 114 43.79 15.57 -41.61
CA THR A 114 43.60 14.29 -42.32
C THR A 114 43.92 13.07 -41.47
N ALA A 115 44.69 13.24 -40.40
CA ALA A 115 45.08 12.12 -39.55
C ALA A 115 43.91 11.73 -38.63
N TYR A 116 43.65 10.43 -38.51
CA TYR A 116 42.79 9.89 -37.46
C TYR A 116 43.64 9.64 -36.22
N PHE A 117 43.19 10.10 -35.07
CA PHE A 117 43.91 9.88 -33.81
C PHE A 117 42.96 9.61 -32.65
N ILE A 118 43.48 8.91 -31.65
CA ILE A 118 42.81 8.55 -30.41
C ILE A 118 43.70 9.02 -29.25
N ILE A 119 43.14 9.84 -28.38
CA ILE A 119 43.72 10.16 -27.07
C ILE A 119 42.82 9.51 -26.03
N ARG A 120 43.33 8.54 -25.28
CA ARG A 120 42.52 7.83 -24.29
C ARG A 120 43.20 7.51 -22.98
N ASN A 121 42.42 7.53 -21.89
CA ASN A 121 42.92 7.22 -20.56
C ASN A 121 44.14 8.07 -20.14
N CYS A 122 44.19 9.32 -20.60
CA CYS A 122 45.23 10.27 -20.23
C CYS A 122 44.76 11.18 -19.09
N THR A 123 45.71 11.67 -18.30
CA THR A 123 45.47 12.69 -17.26
C THR A 123 46.27 13.95 -17.60
N LEU A 124 45.62 15.08 -17.83
CA LEU A 124 46.25 16.35 -18.22
C LEU A 124 45.82 17.44 -17.24
N PHE A 125 46.77 18.07 -16.54
CA PHE A 125 46.43 19.04 -15.50
C PHE A 125 47.50 20.12 -15.31
N ASN A 126 47.18 21.18 -14.54
CA ASN A 126 48.04 22.33 -14.28
C ASN A 126 48.55 23.01 -15.58
N SER A 127 47.67 23.16 -16.57
CA SER A 127 48.02 23.94 -17.78
C SER A 127 47.99 25.45 -17.51
N PHE A 128 48.76 26.21 -18.29
CA PHE A 128 48.84 27.67 -18.14
C PHE A 128 47.46 28.32 -18.30
N THR A 129 47.16 29.28 -17.43
CA THR A 129 45.80 29.83 -17.24
C THR A 129 45.49 31.08 -18.08
N ASP A 130 46.38 31.48 -19.00
CA ASP A 130 46.18 32.64 -19.88
C ASP A 130 45.16 32.38 -21.02
N SER A 131 44.88 33.39 -21.84
CA SER A 131 43.66 33.45 -22.66
C SER A 131 43.49 32.40 -23.77
N LEU A 132 44.49 31.57 -24.10
CA LEU A 132 44.48 30.73 -25.32
C LEU A 132 44.78 29.25 -25.07
N HIS A 133 44.55 28.74 -23.86
CA HIS A 133 44.98 27.39 -23.49
C HIS A 133 43.86 26.53 -22.89
N GLY A 134 43.83 25.27 -23.30
CA GLY A 134 43.23 24.17 -22.53
C GLY A 134 44.30 23.18 -22.09
N ASN A 135 43.98 22.26 -21.17
CA ASN A 135 44.84 21.13 -20.84
C ASN A 135 45.17 20.34 -22.11
N LEU A 136 44.16 20.13 -22.96
CA LEU A 136 44.30 19.70 -24.34
C LEU A 136 43.82 20.80 -25.29
N LEU A 137 44.72 21.27 -26.17
CA LEU A 137 44.41 22.22 -27.24
C LEU A 137 44.41 21.50 -28.60
N ILE A 138 43.35 21.72 -29.36
CA ILE A 138 43.11 21.19 -30.69
C ILE A 138 42.79 22.38 -31.61
N ASP A 139 43.68 22.68 -32.53
CA ASP A 139 43.63 23.90 -33.33
C ASP A 139 43.84 23.56 -34.81
N ASN A 140 42.84 23.83 -35.65
CA ASN A 140 42.82 23.40 -37.04
C ASN A 140 42.95 21.87 -37.21
N VAL A 141 42.20 21.10 -36.42
CA VAL A 141 42.33 19.63 -36.36
C VAL A 141 40.98 18.95 -36.48
N ASN A 142 40.94 17.84 -37.21
CA ASN A 142 39.73 17.04 -37.42
C ASN A 142 40.00 15.56 -37.09
N ASN A 143 38.93 14.76 -36.98
CA ASN A 143 38.96 13.30 -36.85
C ASN A 143 39.61 12.76 -35.56
N GLY A 144 39.69 13.59 -34.52
CA GLY A 144 40.15 13.16 -33.19
C GLY A 144 39.07 12.42 -32.41
N LEU A 145 39.45 11.32 -31.74
CA LEU A 145 38.66 10.68 -30.70
C LEU A 145 39.34 10.89 -29.34
N LEU A 146 38.75 11.75 -28.51
CA LEU A 146 39.21 12.05 -27.16
C LEU A 146 38.30 11.30 -26.20
N THR A 147 38.80 10.23 -25.55
CA THR A 147 37.95 9.40 -24.71
C THR A 147 38.54 8.93 -23.40
N ASN A 148 37.75 8.89 -22.34
CA ASN A 148 38.20 8.42 -21.02
C ASN A 148 39.39 9.22 -20.48
N ASN A 149 39.56 10.49 -20.85
CA ASN A 149 40.61 11.35 -20.32
C ASN A 149 40.12 12.14 -19.11
N THR A 150 41.05 12.50 -18.22
CA THR A 150 40.80 13.37 -17.08
C THR A 150 41.57 14.67 -17.27
N CYS A 151 40.87 15.80 -17.37
CA CYS A 151 41.46 17.13 -17.48
C CYS A 151 41.01 18.04 -16.33
N TYR A 152 41.95 18.59 -15.57
CA TYR A 152 41.64 19.43 -14.40
C TYR A 152 42.71 20.48 -14.10
N ASP A 153 42.43 21.43 -13.20
CA ASP A 153 43.36 22.50 -12.80
C ASP A 153 44.00 23.24 -14.00
N GLY A 154 43.27 23.37 -15.10
CA GLY A 154 43.66 24.16 -16.26
C GLY A 154 42.68 25.30 -16.52
N ARG A 155 42.92 26.12 -17.54
CA ARG A 155 41.91 27.12 -17.96
C ARG A 155 40.67 26.45 -18.53
N TYR A 156 40.87 25.66 -19.58
CA TYR A 156 39.86 24.76 -20.13
C TYR A 156 40.33 23.32 -20.01
N GLY A 157 39.41 22.37 -19.83
CA GLY A 157 39.75 20.95 -19.95
C GLY A 157 40.20 20.61 -21.37
N ILE A 158 39.31 20.82 -22.33
CA ILE A 158 39.57 20.60 -23.76
C ILE A 158 39.14 21.86 -24.53
N TYR A 159 40.04 22.38 -25.37
CA TYR A 159 39.80 23.57 -26.18
C TYR A 159 39.98 23.24 -27.66
N LEU A 160 38.92 23.47 -28.45
CA LEU A 160 38.89 23.37 -29.89
C LEU A 160 38.83 24.78 -30.51
N ASP A 161 39.70 25.03 -31.49
CA ASP A 161 39.88 26.33 -32.14
C ASP A 161 40.08 26.19 -33.66
N ASN A 162 39.89 27.27 -34.41
CA ASN A 162 40.21 27.46 -35.83
C ASN A 162 39.68 26.34 -36.73
N ASN A 163 38.36 26.23 -36.83
CA ASN A 163 37.66 25.26 -37.67
C ASN A 163 37.98 23.80 -37.28
N SER A 164 38.17 23.48 -36.00
CA SER A 164 38.43 22.10 -35.58
C SER A 164 37.14 21.27 -35.62
N ASP A 165 36.89 20.61 -36.75
CA ASP A 165 35.62 20.00 -37.07
C ASP A 165 35.62 18.48 -36.91
N ASN A 166 34.42 17.91 -36.72
CA ASN A 166 34.21 16.45 -36.76
C ASN A 166 35.08 15.66 -35.76
N ASN A 167 35.38 16.26 -34.61
CA ASN A 167 36.04 15.58 -33.50
C ASN A 167 35.00 14.96 -32.56
N THR A 168 35.38 13.89 -31.86
CA THR A 168 34.55 13.19 -30.88
C THR A 168 35.19 13.27 -29.50
N ILE A 169 34.52 13.93 -28.57
CA ILE A 169 34.88 14.09 -27.16
C ILE A 169 33.90 13.24 -26.34
N VAL A 170 34.32 12.08 -25.84
CA VAL A 170 33.40 11.11 -25.22
C VAL A 170 33.92 10.43 -23.97
N GLU A 171 33.11 10.33 -22.91
CA GLU A 171 33.50 9.69 -21.63
C GLU A 171 34.68 10.36 -20.90
N ASN A 172 34.91 11.66 -21.10
CA ASN A 172 35.97 12.38 -20.38
C ASN A 172 35.46 12.96 -19.05
N ILE A 173 36.37 13.14 -18.10
CA ILE A 173 36.13 13.85 -16.83
C ILE A 173 36.86 15.20 -16.91
N LEU A 174 36.09 16.29 -16.95
CA LEU A 174 36.58 17.66 -17.14
C LEU A 174 36.17 18.50 -15.94
N ARG A 175 37.08 18.64 -14.97
CA ARG A 175 36.71 19.17 -13.65
C ARG A 175 37.66 20.23 -13.12
N ASP A 176 37.17 21.08 -12.23
CA ASP A 176 38.00 22.03 -11.47
C ASP A 176 38.88 22.92 -12.40
N ASN A 177 38.38 23.27 -13.59
CA ASN A 177 39.07 24.18 -14.50
C ASN A 177 38.63 25.63 -14.26
N ASN A 178 39.57 26.57 -14.37
CA ASN A 178 39.40 27.98 -14.05
C ASN A 178 38.46 28.74 -15.00
N VAL A 179 38.09 28.13 -16.14
CA VAL A 179 37.07 28.69 -17.04
C VAL A 179 36.00 27.67 -17.37
N GLY A 180 36.35 26.59 -18.07
CA GLY A 180 35.35 25.60 -18.44
C GLY A 180 35.87 24.21 -18.74
N GLY A 181 34.96 23.24 -18.88
CA GLY A 181 35.35 21.89 -19.23
C GLY A 181 35.67 21.74 -20.71
N VAL A 182 34.75 22.10 -21.61
CA VAL A 182 34.96 22.11 -23.07
C VAL A 182 34.70 23.49 -23.64
N PHE A 183 35.56 23.95 -24.54
CA PHE A 183 35.36 25.17 -25.31
C PHE A 183 35.52 24.92 -26.80
N LEU A 184 34.54 25.35 -27.59
CA LEU A 184 34.56 25.38 -29.05
C LEU A 184 34.54 26.86 -29.46
N TRP A 185 35.55 27.27 -30.23
CA TRP A 185 35.72 28.65 -30.69
C TRP A 185 36.09 28.67 -32.17
N ASP A 186 35.65 29.70 -32.87
CA ASP A 186 36.03 30.04 -34.25
C ASP A 186 35.85 28.91 -35.26
N GLY A 187 34.59 28.69 -35.63
CA GLY A 187 34.22 27.81 -36.73
C GLY A 187 34.26 26.31 -36.41
N CYS A 188 34.28 25.90 -35.13
CA CYS A 188 34.40 24.50 -34.75
C CYS A 188 33.06 23.75 -34.89
N GLY A 189 32.80 23.20 -36.08
CA GLY A 189 31.51 22.61 -36.43
C GLY A 189 31.46 21.08 -36.45
N GLY A 190 30.25 20.53 -36.30
CA GLY A 190 30.00 19.09 -36.48
C GLY A 190 30.70 18.18 -35.47
N ASN A 191 31.12 18.70 -34.32
CA ASN A 191 31.76 17.93 -33.25
C ASN A 191 30.72 17.18 -32.41
N LYS A 192 31.13 16.03 -31.85
CA LYS A 192 30.33 15.24 -30.91
C LYS A 192 30.91 15.35 -29.50
N ILE A 193 30.12 15.86 -28.55
CA ILE A 193 30.47 15.95 -27.14
C ILE A 193 29.48 15.09 -26.36
N ALA A 194 29.88 13.87 -25.97
CA ALA A 194 28.93 12.91 -25.41
C ALA A 194 29.41 12.14 -24.18
N ASN A 195 28.50 11.78 -23.26
CA ASN A 195 28.83 10.96 -22.08
C ASN A 195 29.97 11.52 -21.21
N ASN A 196 30.29 12.81 -21.30
CA ASN A 196 31.34 13.43 -20.49
C ASN A 196 30.78 13.86 -19.15
N THR A 197 31.66 13.96 -18.16
CA THR A 197 31.35 14.46 -16.82
C THR A 197 32.08 15.78 -16.61
N LEU A 198 31.35 16.90 -16.58
CA LEU A 198 31.88 18.26 -16.47
C LEU A 198 31.46 18.89 -15.14
N ILE A 199 32.40 19.02 -14.19
CA ILE A 199 32.09 19.32 -12.79
C ILE A 199 32.97 20.43 -12.22
N ASN A 200 32.42 21.34 -11.41
CA ASN A 200 33.20 22.33 -10.64
C ASN A 200 34.10 23.23 -11.51
N ASN A 201 33.75 23.46 -12.78
CA ASN A 201 34.47 24.45 -13.55
C ASN A 201 33.96 25.85 -13.18
N ASP A 202 34.87 26.81 -13.07
CA ASP A 202 34.59 28.10 -12.45
C ASP A 202 33.48 28.89 -13.16
N TYR A 203 33.28 28.71 -14.48
CA TYR A 203 32.29 29.46 -15.25
C TYR A 203 31.37 28.58 -16.10
N PHE A 204 31.94 27.68 -16.91
CA PHE A 204 31.18 26.93 -17.91
C PHE A 204 31.41 25.43 -17.81
N GLY A 205 30.37 24.61 -18.00
CA GLY A 205 30.60 23.21 -18.35
C GLY A 205 31.11 23.12 -19.79
N ILE A 206 30.26 23.52 -20.74
CA ILE A 206 30.54 23.58 -22.17
C ILE A 206 30.26 25.00 -22.67
N HIS A 207 31.17 25.55 -23.47
CA HIS A 207 30.99 26.83 -24.15
C HIS A 207 31.19 26.64 -25.66
N ILE A 208 30.23 27.10 -26.46
CA ILE A 208 30.24 27.06 -27.93
C ILE A 208 30.10 28.49 -28.42
N ASN A 209 31.05 28.93 -29.25
CA ASN A 209 31.11 30.32 -29.69
C ASN A 209 31.63 30.48 -31.12
N TYR A 210 31.21 31.58 -31.75
CA TYR A 210 31.79 32.15 -32.97
C TYR A 210 31.75 31.18 -34.15
N ASP A 211 30.58 31.03 -34.77
CA ASP A 211 30.29 30.19 -35.93
C ASP A 211 30.59 28.68 -35.70
N SER A 212 30.54 28.23 -34.44
CA SER A 212 30.74 26.83 -34.08
C SER A 212 29.43 26.05 -34.19
N ASP A 213 29.07 25.73 -35.44
CA ASP A 213 27.72 25.27 -35.80
C ASP A 213 27.55 23.75 -35.83
N GLY A 214 26.31 23.28 -35.67
CA GLY A 214 25.95 21.89 -35.95
C GLY A 214 26.61 20.86 -35.03
N ASN A 215 27.01 21.25 -33.82
CA ASN A 215 27.60 20.35 -32.84
C ASN A 215 26.54 19.53 -32.11
N ASN A 216 26.91 18.33 -31.66
CA ASN A 216 26.02 17.40 -30.98
C ASN A 216 26.47 17.13 -29.54
N ILE A 217 25.71 17.62 -28.57
CA ILE A 217 26.00 17.60 -27.14
C ILE A 217 25.01 16.66 -26.46
N THR A 218 25.44 15.42 -26.15
CA THR A 218 24.51 14.37 -25.73
C THR A 218 24.91 13.57 -24.50
N ASN A 219 23.98 13.26 -23.61
CA ASN A 219 24.22 12.36 -22.45
C ASN A 219 25.36 12.82 -21.53
N ASN A 220 25.68 14.12 -21.49
CA ASN A 220 26.70 14.63 -20.57
C ASN A 220 26.10 14.87 -19.19
N ILE A 221 26.92 14.69 -18.15
CA ILE A 221 26.61 15.05 -16.77
C ILE A 221 27.34 16.35 -16.46
N ILE A 222 26.61 17.45 -16.30
CA ILE A 222 27.15 18.80 -16.15
C ILE A 222 26.65 19.41 -14.85
N LYS A 223 27.51 19.50 -13.83
CA LYS A 223 27.08 19.92 -12.51
C LYS A 223 28.06 20.78 -11.74
N TYR A 224 27.53 21.63 -10.86
CA TYR A 224 28.35 22.50 -10.01
C TYR A 224 29.30 23.42 -10.79
N ASN A 225 28.98 23.78 -12.03
CA ASN A 225 29.77 24.76 -12.77
C ASN A 225 29.27 26.18 -12.49
N GLY A 226 30.15 27.16 -12.70
CA GLY A 226 29.82 28.57 -12.51
C GLY A 226 30.01 29.06 -11.07
N TRP A 227 30.75 28.38 -10.21
CA TRP A 227 30.98 28.79 -8.81
C TRP A 227 32.30 29.55 -8.58
N GLY A 228 32.92 30.02 -9.67
CA GLY A 228 34.14 30.81 -9.65
C GLY A 228 34.01 32.13 -8.90
N THR A 229 35.15 32.78 -8.66
CA THR A 229 35.25 33.99 -7.82
C THR A 229 34.57 35.23 -8.39
N TYR A 230 34.43 35.33 -9.71
CA TYR A 230 33.76 36.44 -10.37
C TYR A 230 32.36 36.03 -10.82
N ASN A 231 31.37 36.86 -10.52
CA ASN A 231 29.98 36.60 -10.87
C ASN A 231 29.64 37.30 -12.19
N PHE A 232 29.53 36.53 -13.27
CA PHE A 232 29.13 37.00 -14.59
C PHE A 232 27.73 36.48 -14.96
N ASP A 233 27.12 37.10 -15.97
CA ASP A 233 25.76 36.80 -16.41
C ASP A 233 25.66 35.53 -17.25
N GLU A 234 26.79 35.14 -17.82
CA GLU A 234 26.95 34.07 -18.79
C GLU A 234 27.24 32.72 -18.14
N MET A 235 27.57 32.66 -16.85
CA MET A 235 27.95 31.42 -16.13
C MET A 235 26.88 30.33 -16.32
N SER A 236 27.26 29.20 -16.93
CA SER A 236 26.27 28.22 -17.37
C SER A 236 26.80 26.79 -17.38
N GLY A 237 25.90 25.82 -17.24
CA GLY A 237 26.24 24.43 -17.58
C GLY A 237 26.65 24.31 -19.05
N ILE A 238 25.78 24.78 -19.95
CA ILE A 238 26.07 24.92 -21.38
C ILE A 238 25.80 26.37 -21.80
N PHE A 239 26.76 26.98 -22.50
CA PHE A 239 26.63 28.31 -23.08
C PHE A 239 26.83 28.24 -24.60
N ILE A 240 25.84 28.71 -25.37
CA ILE A 240 25.89 28.79 -26.83
C ILE A 240 25.71 30.26 -27.21
N GLN A 241 26.70 30.80 -27.92
CA GLN A 241 26.72 32.18 -28.39
C GLN A 241 27.18 32.24 -29.85
N HIS A 242 26.53 33.03 -30.68
CA HIS A 242 26.95 33.25 -32.07
C HIS A 242 27.18 31.92 -32.81
N SER A 243 26.26 30.96 -32.66
CA SER A 243 26.41 29.60 -33.19
C SER A 243 25.05 28.94 -33.40
N ASP A 244 24.93 28.26 -34.53
CA ASP A 244 23.66 27.82 -35.10
C ASP A 244 23.52 26.30 -35.15
N GLY A 245 22.29 25.81 -35.11
CA GLY A 245 21.97 24.42 -35.43
C GLY A 245 22.59 23.37 -34.50
N ASN A 246 23.00 23.76 -33.29
CA ASN A 246 23.56 22.83 -32.32
C ASN A 246 22.44 22.02 -31.65
N ILE A 247 22.71 20.75 -31.37
CA ILE A 247 21.76 19.83 -30.74
C ILE A 247 22.24 19.51 -29.33
N VAL A 248 21.49 19.95 -28.33
CA VAL A 248 21.70 19.63 -26.91
C VAL A 248 20.63 18.62 -26.51
N SER A 249 21.03 17.36 -26.30
CA SER A 249 20.04 16.32 -25.97
C SER A 249 20.41 15.31 -24.89
N ASN A 250 19.42 14.90 -24.10
CA ASN A 250 19.58 13.85 -23.07
C ASN A 250 20.68 14.15 -22.03
N ASN A 251 21.02 15.42 -21.81
CA ASN A 251 22.02 15.80 -20.80
C ASN A 251 21.37 15.93 -19.41
N GLU A 252 22.15 15.59 -18.38
CA GLU A 252 21.81 15.85 -16.98
C GLU A 252 22.58 17.10 -16.53
N ILE A 253 21.89 18.23 -16.38
CA ILE A 253 22.50 19.53 -16.07
C ILE A 253 21.94 20.04 -14.75
N THR A 254 22.72 19.90 -13.67
CA THR A 254 22.21 20.09 -12.30
C THR A 254 23.11 20.97 -11.44
N ASN A 255 22.55 21.75 -10.51
CA ASN A 255 23.32 22.55 -9.54
C ASN A 255 24.35 23.52 -10.15
N ASN A 256 24.10 24.06 -11.34
CA ASN A 256 24.98 25.07 -11.92
C ASN A 256 24.60 26.45 -11.33
N ASN A 257 25.58 27.29 -11.00
CA ASN A 257 25.36 28.47 -10.15
C ASN A 257 24.33 29.46 -10.74
N ARG A 258 24.24 29.54 -12.06
CA ARG A 258 23.34 30.49 -12.73
C ARG A 258 22.43 29.82 -13.74
N ASN A 259 22.87 29.58 -14.97
CA ASN A 259 22.02 28.95 -15.98
C ASN A 259 22.37 27.45 -16.13
N ALA A 260 21.39 26.59 -16.35
CA ALA A 260 21.67 25.23 -16.82
C ALA A 260 22.09 25.32 -18.30
N ILE A 261 21.29 25.98 -19.13
CA ILE A 261 21.59 26.30 -20.53
C ILE A 261 21.37 27.79 -20.78
N TYR A 262 22.27 28.42 -21.54
CA TYR A 262 22.12 29.80 -22.00
C TYR A 262 22.36 29.90 -23.51
N LEU A 263 21.38 30.45 -24.22
CA LEU A 263 21.49 30.88 -25.62
C LEU A 263 21.56 32.41 -25.68
N TYR A 264 22.55 32.95 -26.39
CA TYR A 264 22.83 34.38 -26.40
C TYR A 264 23.31 34.88 -27.77
N ASP A 265 22.99 36.13 -28.10
CA ASP A 265 23.51 36.92 -29.24
C ASP A 265 22.71 36.80 -30.55
N ASP A 266 22.81 37.85 -31.37
CA ASP A 266 22.01 38.13 -32.57
C ASP A 266 22.23 37.13 -33.71
N PHE A 267 23.10 36.13 -33.53
CA PHE A 267 23.50 35.10 -34.49
C PHE A 267 23.49 33.71 -33.86
N THR A 268 22.45 33.45 -33.05
CA THR A 268 22.24 32.16 -32.40
C THR A 268 20.86 31.64 -32.81
N TYR A 269 20.85 30.79 -33.83
CA TYR A 269 19.64 30.38 -34.54
C TYR A 269 19.48 28.86 -34.58
N ASP A 270 18.22 28.42 -34.69
CA ASP A 270 17.84 27.05 -35.04
C ASP A 270 18.47 25.95 -34.15
N ASN A 271 18.81 26.30 -32.91
CA ASN A 271 19.37 25.37 -31.94
C ASN A 271 18.26 24.46 -31.37
N VAL A 272 18.59 23.20 -31.09
CA VAL A 272 17.62 22.21 -30.61
C VAL A 272 18.01 21.73 -29.21
N ILE A 273 17.15 22.01 -28.22
CA ILE A 273 17.30 21.57 -26.84
C ILE A 273 16.21 20.55 -26.55
N ILE A 274 16.58 19.26 -26.43
CA ILE A 274 15.60 18.17 -26.35
C ILE A 274 15.94 17.08 -25.34
N ASN A 275 14.96 16.57 -24.58
CA ASN A 275 15.14 15.46 -23.63
C ASN A 275 16.16 15.72 -22.51
N ASN A 276 16.50 16.97 -22.19
CA ASN A 276 17.45 17.26 -21.11
C ASN A 276 16.74 17.29 -19.75
N ASN A 277 17.47 16.94 -18.70
CA ASN A 277 17.06 17.13 -17.30
C ASN A 277 17.83 18.32 -16.72
N LEU A 278 17.12 19.42 -16.49
CA LEU A 278 17.66 20.73 -16.08
C LEU A 278 17.13 21.07 -14.68
N SER A 279 17.97 20.93 -13.65
CA SER A 279 17.51 21.16 -12.28
C SER A 279 18.47 21.88 -11.36
N GLU A 280 17.91 22.44 -10.26
CA GLU A 280 18.66 23.00 -9.13
C GLU A 280 19.66 24.11 -9.52
N SER A 281 19.46 24.76 -10.68
CA SER A 281 20.21 25.94 -11.10
C SER A 281 19.39 27.19 -10.79
N LYS A 282 19.94 28.41 -10.90
CA LYS A 282 19.08 29.61 -10.74
C LYS A 282 18.08 29.71 -11.88
N ILE A 283 18.51 29.39 -13.09
CA ILE A 283 17.71 29.43 -14.31
C ILE A 283 17.89 28.11 -15.03
N GLY A 284 16.81 27.46 -15.47
CA GLY A 284 16.89 26.28 -16.32
C GLY A 284 17.44 26.64 -17.70
N ILE A 285 16.67 27.37 -18.50
CA ILE A 285 17.10 27.88 -19.81
C ILE A 285 16.95 29.40 -19.86
N ARG A 286 18.02 30.11 -20.22
CA ARG A 286 18.00 31.54 -20.53
C ARG A 286 18.14 31.75 -22.03
N MET A 287 17.38 32.70 -22.58
CA MET A 287 17.50 33.17 -23.95
C MET A 287 17.56 34.70 -23.98
N SER A 288 18.54 35.27 -24.66
CA SER A 288 18.73 36.73 -24.73
C SER A 288 19.35 37.14 -26.06
N PHE A 289 19.14 38.39 -26.50
CA PHE A 289 19.72 39.00 -27.71
C PHE A 289 19.35 38.26 -29.00
N ASN A 290 18.11 38.46 -29.47
CA ASN A 290 17.60 37.99 -30.77
C ASN A 290 17.90 36.52 -31.11
N VAL A 291 17.85 35.61 -30.13
CA VAL A 291 17.85 34.16 -30.41
C VAL A 291 16.61 33.81 -31.23
N LEU A 292 16.80 33.13 -32.37
CA LEU A 292 15.74 32.84 -33.35
C LEU A 292 15.54 31.35 -33.60
N GLY A 293 14.29 30.95 -33.86
CA GLY A 293 13.99 29.66 -34.49
C GLY A 293 14.37 28.42 -33.67
N SER A 294 14.76 28.58 -32.41
CA SER A 294 15.23 27.47 -31.59
C SER A 294 14.05 26.61 -31.12
N LEU A 295 14.28 25.29 -31.05
CA LEU A 295 13.30 24.30 -30.63
C LEU A 295 13.66 23.76 -29.24
N ILE A 296 12.76 23.92 -28.28
CA ILE A 296 12.89 23.45 -26.91
C ILE A 296 11.75 22.47 -26.64
N THR A 297 12.03 21.17 -26.56
CA THR A 297 10.97 20.17 -26.39
C THR A 297 11.37 18.96 -25.56
N ASN A 298 10.41 18.31 -24.89
CA ASN A 298 10.64 17.11 -24.08
C ASN A 298 11.69 17.27 -22.96
N ASN A 299 12.01 18.48 -22.53
CA ASN A 299 12.94 18.69 -21.42
C ASN A 299 12.20 18.60 -20.08
N ILE A 300 12.85 18.07 -19.05
CA ILE A 300 12.42 18.17 -17.66
C ILE A 300 13.14 19.36 -17.04
N ILE A 301 12.40 20.40 -16.68
CA ILE A 301 12.92 21.66 -16.14
C ILE A 301 12.33 21.83 -14.75
N LYS A 302 13.14 21.59 -13.71
CA LYS A 302 12.60 21.48 -12.36
C LYS A 302 13.47 22.06 -11.27
N ASP A 303 12.85 22.48 -10.18
CA ASP A 303 13.54 22.92 -8.95
C ASP A 303 14.57 24.04 -9.20
N ASN A 304 14.41 24.84 -10.27
CA ASN A 304 15.29 25.97 -10.54
C ASN A 304 14.85 27.19 -9.72
N ILE A 305 15.81 27.86 -9.09
CA ILE A 305 15.56 28.82 -8.00
C ILE A 305 14.75 30.03 -8.47
N ASN A 306 15.07 30.58 -9.64
CA ASN A 306 14.44 31.80 -10.15
C ASN A 306 13.47 31.50 -11.28
N TYR A 307 13.92 30.83 -12.35
CA TYR A 307 13.13 30.62 -13.56
C TYR A 307 13.35 29.21 -14.14
N GLY A 308 12.30 28.57 -14.64
CA GLY A 308 12.44 27.39 -15.50
C GLY A 308 12.99 27.81 -16.87
N ILE A 309 12.24 28.64 -17.60
CA ILE A 309 12.73 29.33 -18.80
C ILE A 309 12.54 30.84 -18.64
N ILE A 310 13.52 31.64 -19.07
CA ILE A 310 13.39 33.09 -19.18
C ILE A 310 13.90 33.62 -20.52
N MET A 311 13.11 34.49 -21.14
CA MET A 311 13.46 35.33 -22.29
C MET A 311 13.41 36.79 -21.85
N ASP A 312 14.53 37.50 -21.79
CA ASP A 312 14.61 38.81 -21.13
C ASP A 312 14.93 40.00 -22.06
N THR A 313 16.09 40.00 -22.71
CA THR A 313 16.74 41.20 -23.25
C THR A 313 16.84 41.10 -24.77
N PHE A 314 16.57 42.22 -25.47
CA PHE A 314 16.66 42.30 -26.94
C PHE A 314 15.89 41.16 -27.64
N HIS A 315 14.68 40.91 -27.14
CA HIS A 315 13.56 40.14 -27.69
C HIS A 315 13.92 38.89 -28.54
N PRO A 316 14.26 37.76 -27.91
CA PRO A 316 14.22 36.44 -28.57
C PRO A 316 12.88 36.21 -29.28
N GLN A 317 12.89 35.63 -30.48
CA GLN A 317 11.68 35.56 -31.29
C GLN A 317 11.58 34.31 -32.17
N GLY A 318 10.36 33.86 -32.44
CA GLY A 318 10.11 32.72 -33.33
C GLY A 318 10.61 31.39 -32.80
N ASN A 319 10.80 31.25 -31.48
CA ASN A 319 11.20 30.01 -30.85
C ASN A 319 9.99 29.13 -30.56
N GLN A 320 10.17 27.80 -30.55
CA GLN A 320 9.12 26.82 -30.32
C GLN A 320 9.38 26.04 -29.04
N ILE A 321 8.43 26.08 -28.10
CA ILE A 321 8.56 25.53 -26.75
C ILE A 321 7.34 24.67 -26.44
N TYR A 322 7.45 23.34 -26.55
CA TYR A 322 6.33 22.43 -26.28
C TYR A 322 6.80 21.07 -25.77
N LEU A 323 5.94 20.31 -25.10
CA LEU A 323 6.21 19.03 -24.44
C LEU A 323 7.28 19.08 -23.33
N ASN A 324 7.60 20.25 -22.79
CA ASN A 324 8.50 20.36 -21.65
C ASN A 324 7.73 20.19 -20.33
N TRP A 325 8.42 19.71 -19.31
CA TRP A 325 7.88 19.49 -17.97
C TRP A 325 8.45 20.54 -17.02
N PHE A 326 7.63 21.52 -16.66
CA PHE A 326 7.96 22.58 -15.72
C PHE A 326 7.49 22.22 -14.32
N ILE A 327 8.42 21.87 -13.43
CA ILE A 327 8.11 21.34 -12.10
C ILE A 327 8.77 22.19 -11.02
N ASP A 328 7.97 22.86 -10.21
CA ASP A 328 8.41 23.51 -8.97
C ASP A 328 9.60 24.48 -9.13
N ASN A 329 9.69 25.13 -10.29
CA ASN A 329 10.59 26.26 -10.47
C ASN A 329 10.02 27.51 -9.78
N GLY A 330 10.89 28.45 -9.37
CA GLY A 330 10.48 29.70 -8.73
C GLY A 330 9.42 30.45 -9.57
N ILE A 331 9.72 30.63 -10.85
CA ILE A 331 8.77 31.02 -11.89
C ILE A 331 8.91 30.00 -13.02
N GLN A 332 7.82 29.37 -13.47
CA GLN A 332 7.92 28.31 -14.48
C GLN A 332 8.48 28.84 -15.81
N ALA A 333 7.92 29.95 -16.30
CA ALA A 333 8.34 30.59 -17.53
C ALA A 333 8.13 32.12 -17.45
N TYR A 334 9.02 32.87 -18.10
CA TYR A 334 8.89 34.31 -18.31
C TYR A 334 9.35 34.68 -19.73
N ASP A 335 8.50 35.33 -20.50
CA ASP A 335 8.73 35.64 -21.91
C ASP A 335 8.55 37.15 -22.21
N SER A 336 9.65 37.89 -22.29
CA SER A 336 9.68 39.26 -22.82
C SER A 336 10.13 39.31 -24.29
N GLY A 337 10.10 38.16 -24.98
CA GLY A 337 10.37 38.02 -26.40
C GLY A 337 9.18 38.39 -27.30
N HIS A 338 9.25 37.99 -28.56
CA HIS A 338 8.19 38.25 -29.56
C HIS A 338 7.89 37.02 -30.41
N ASN A 339 6.61 36.69 -30.61
CA ASN A 339 6.20 35.58 -31.47
C ASN A 339 6.87 34.25 -31.10
N ASN A 340 6.99 33.94 -29.80
CA ASN A 340 7.43 32.63 -29.36
C ASN A 340 6.20 31.74 -29.15
N ASP A 341 6.26 30.52 -29.67
CA ASP A 341 5.16 29.57 -29.61
C ASP A 341 5.37 28.64 -28.41
N TRP A 342 4.48 28.71 -27.41
CA TRP A 342 4.51 27.84 -26.21
C TRP A 342 3.67 26.56 -26.37
N ASP A 343 3.25 26.27 -27.59
CA ASP A 343 2.60 25.05 -28.03
C ASP A 343 2.88 24.81 -29.52
N ASN A 344 2.51 23.63 -30.03
CA ASN A 344 2.66 23.32 -31.46
C ASN A 344 1.33 23.36 -32.25
N GLY A 345 0.29 23.99 -31.68
CA GLY A 345 -1.07 24.00 -32.21
C GLY A 345 -1.89 22.74 -31.90
N THR A 346 -1.30 21.75 -31.22
CA THR A 346 -2.01 20.53 -30.78
C THR A 346 -1.68 20.11 -29.36
N ILE A 347 -0.48 20.43 -28.86
CA ILE A 347 -0.03 20.14 -27.50
C ILE A 347 1.02 21.17 -27.09
N GLY A 348 0.96 21.53 -25.81
CA GLY A 348 1.84 22.48 -25.15
C GLY A 348 2.77 21.79 -24.16
N ASN A 349 2.96 22.43 -23.01
CA ASN A 349 3.87 22.01 -21.96
C ASN A 349 3.10 21.55 -20.72
N PHE A 350 3.76 20.76 -19.87
CA PHE A 350 3.26 20.42 -18.54
C PHE A 350 3.74 21.47 -17.53
N TRP A 351 2.83 21.92 -16.67
CA TRP A 351 3.10 22.92 -15.65
C TRP A 351 2.62 22.43 -14.28
N SER A 352 3.52 22.25 -13.31
CA SER A 352 3.14 21.73 -11.98
C SER A 352 2.19 22.66 -11.20
N ASN A 353 2.07 23.92 -11.61
CA ASN A 353 1.16 24.90 -11.02
C ASN A 353 -0.07 25.20 -11.90
N TYR A 354 -0.29 24.45 -12.99
CA TYR A 354 -1.51 24.61 -13.79
C TYR A 354 -2.72 24.13 -13.00
N SER A 355 -3.75 24.96 -13.00
CA SER A 355 -4.97 24.79 -12.18
C SER A 355 -6.25 24.92 -13.02
N GLY A 356 -6.12 24.76 -14.33
CA GLY A 356 -7.27 24.75 -15.24
C GLY A 356 -8.09 23.47 -15.10
N VAL A 357 -8.77 23.10 -16.18
CA VAL A 357 -9.60 21.90 -16.25
C VAL A 357 -9.37 21.20 -17.58
N ASP A 358 -9.59 19.89 -17.60
CA ASP A 358 -9.72 19.08 -18.80
C ASP A 358 -11.12 18.45 -18.78
N ALA A 359 -12.09 19.11 -19.40
CA ALA A 359 -13.50 18.73 -19.30
C ALA A 359 -13.87 17.58 -20.26
N ASP A 360 -13.12 17.41 -21.33
CA ASP A 360 -13.31 16.32 -22.30
C ASP A 360 -12.41 15.10 -22.04
N ASP A 361 -11.51 15.19 -21.06
CA ASP A 361 -10.69 14.10 -20.49
C ASP A 361 -9.71 13.54 -21.55
N ASN A 362 -9.10 14.45 -22.31
CA ASN A 362 -8.24 14.14 -23.45
C ASN A 362 -6.72 14.28 -23.13
N GLY A 363 -6.37 14.68 -21.90
CA GLY A 363 -5.00 14.91 -21.43
C GLY A 363 -4.48 16.33 -21.71
N ILE A 364 -5.33 17.25 -22.17
CA ILE A 364 -5.01 18.63 -22.50
C ILE A 364 -5.96 19.55 -21.75
N GLY A 365 -5.40 20.57 -21.10
CA GLY A 365 -6.16 21.61 -20.43
C GLY A 365 -6.97 22.48 -21.40
N ASP A 366 -8.25 22.68 -21.09
CA ASP A 366 -9.17 23.56 -21.81
C ASP A 366 -8.90 25.06 -21.58
N THR A 367 -8.10 25.39 -20.56
CA THR A 367 -7.75 26.77 -20.21
C THR A 367 -6.29 27.04 -20.57
N PRO A 368 -5.99 28.01 -21.44
CA PRO A 368 -4.61 28.38 -21.75
C PRO A 368 -3.81 28.73 -20.50
N TYR A 369 -2.54 28.33 -20.46
CA TYR A 369 -1.59 28.75 -19.44
C TYR A 369 -0.90 30.03 -19.88
N ILE A 370 -1.11 31.11 -19.14
CA ILE A 370 -0.55 32.43 -19.47
C ILE A 370 0.93 32.49 -19.06
N ILE A 371 1.81 32.87 -19.98
CA ILE A 371 3.21 33.09 -19.70
C ILE A 371 3.40 34.54 -19.25
N GLY A 372 4.04 34.73 -18.09
CA GLY A 372 4.36 36.08 -17.60
C GLY A 372 5.40 36.76 -18.48
N GLY A 373 5.39 38.09 -18.59
CA GLY A 373 6.33 38.79 -19.47
C GLY A 373 5.88 40.18 -19.85
N ASP A 374 6.79 40.97 -20.41
CA ASP A 374 6.50 42.35 -20.85
C ASP A 374 5.86 42.40 -22.26
N SER A 375 5.89 41.29 -23.01
CA SER A 375 5.28 41.15 -24.34
C SER A 375 3.75 41.13 -24.31
N GLY A 376 3.16 40.78 -23.15
CA GLY A 376 1.74 40.97 -22.85
C GLY A 376 0.77 40.07 -23.61
N GLY A 377 1.17 38.86 -24.04
CA GLY A 377 0.26 37.97 -24.75
C GLY A 377 0.70 36.53 -25.02
N ASP A 378 1.90 36.11 -24.60
CA ASP A 378 2.36 34.74 -24.84
C ASP A 378 1.64 33.77 -23.89
N GLN A 379 1.13 32.67 -24.45
CA GLN A 379 0.40 31.65 -23.71
C GLN A 379 0.60 30.29 -24.36
N ASP A 380 0.56 29.25 -23.54
CA ASP A 380 0.40 27.88 -23.98
C ASP A 380 -1.11 27.58 -24.09
N ASN A 381 -1.60 27.39 -25.31
CA ASN A 381 -3.02 27.15 -25.58
C ASN A 381 -3.45 25.70 -25.33
N TYR A 382 -2.50 24.78 -25.19
CA TYR A 382 -2.76 23.36 -25.03
C TYR A 382 -1.95 22.77 -23.87
N PRO A 383 -2.07 23.31 -22.63
CA PRO A 383 -1.28 22.83 -21.50
C PRO A 383 -1.53 21.34 -21.28
N ILE A 384 -0.48 20.57 -21.01
CA ILE A 384 -0.62 19.14 -20.69
C ILE A 384 -1.30 19.02 -19.33
N TRP A 385 -2.40 18.29 -19.27
CA TRP A 385 -3.13 17.98 -18.05
C TRP A 385 -2.88 16.52 -17.68
N TYR A 386 -2.27 16.31 -16.51
CA TYR A 386 -2.14 14.99 -15.89
C TYR A 386 -2.91 14.99 -14.58
N ASP A 387 -4.05 14.32 -14.57
CA ASP A 387 -4.74 13.94 -13.35
C ASP A 387 -4.68 12.43 -13.13
N SER A 388 -5.00 11.99 -11.92
CA SER A 388 -5.10 10.57 -11.62
C SER A 388 -6.34 9.97 -12.30
N PRO A 389 -6.31 8.69 -12.70
CA PRO A 389 -7.43 8.03 -13.38
C PRO A 389 -8.79 8.26 -12.71
N ASN A 390 -9.84 8.52 -13.47
CA ASN A 390 -11.19 8.68 -12.93
C ASN A 390 -11.92 7.33 -12.84
N ILE A 391 -12.28 6.89 -11.62
CA ILE A 391 -12.93 5.59 -11.38
C ILE A 391 -14.37 5.79 -10.89
N LYS A 392 -15.34 5.23 -11.61
CA LYS A 392 -16.75 5.16 -11.21
C LYS A 392 -17.24 3.72 -11.11
N ILE A 393 -17.78 3.33 -9.95
CA ILE A 393 -18.39 2.01 -9.75
C ILE A 393 -19.87 2.09 -10.13
N LEU A 394 -20.28 1.30 -11.14
CA LEU A 394 -21.66 1.21 -11.62
C LEU A 394 -22.38 0.00 -11.00
N SER A 395 -21.65 -1.08 -10.72
CA SER A 395 -22.12 -2.22 -9.90
C SER A 395 -20.90 -2.94 -9.28
N PRO A 396 -21.04 -3.61 -8.12
CA PRO A 396 -22.25 -3.75 -7.31
C PRO A 396 -22.67 -2.43 -6.63
N GLN A 397 -23.90 -2.38 -6.12
CA GLN A 397 -24.41 -1.24 -5.35
C GLN A 397 -23.98 -1.34 -3.88
N PRO A 398 -23.88 -0.21 -3.15
CA PRO A 398 -23.60 -0.22 -1.72
C PRO A 398 -24.62 -1.08 -0.95
N SER A 399 -24.11 -1.96 -0.09
CA SER A 399 -24.88 -2.92 0.72
C SER A 399 -25.68 -3.95 -0.07
N GLU A 400 -25.35 -4.20 -1.34
CA GLU A 400 -25.91 -5.31 -2.10
C GLU A 400 -25.48 -6.66 -1.47
N ILE A 401 -26.41 -7.62 -1.41
CA ILE A 401 -26.24 -8.88 -0.69
C ILE A 401 -25.88 -10.00 -1.67
N PHE A 402 -24.86 -10.79 -1.32
CA PHE A 402 -24.36 -11.92 -2.09
C PHE A 402 -24.18 -13.15 -1.20
N GLU A 403 -24.58 -14.32 -1.69
CA GLU A 403 -24.37 -15.60 -1.00
C GLU A 403 -22.99 -16.19 -1.35
N SER A 404 -22.98 -17.46 -1.79
CA SER A 404 -21.78 -18.19 -2.16
C SER A 404 -21.16 -17.71 -3.48
N SER A 405 -21.94 -17.13 -4.39
CA SER A 405 -21.42 -16.67 -5.69
C SER A 405 -20.84 -15.26 -5.57
N ALA A 406 -19.61 -15.08 -6.09
CA ALA A 406 -18.95 -13.79 -6.06
C ALA A 406 -19.67 -12.73 -6.92
N PRO A 407 -19.69 -11.45 -6.50
CA PRO A 407 -20.35 -10.39 -7.25
C PRO A 407 -19.67 -10.14 -8.61
N THR A 408 -20.47 -9.93 -9.65
CA THR A 408 -20.01 -9.28 -10.88
C THR A 408 -19.84 -7.78 -10.64
N PHE A 409 -18.77 -7.19 -11.19
CA PHE A 409 -18.55 -5.75 -11.11
C PHE A 409 -18.62 -5.10 -12.49
N ASN A 410 -19.06 -3.84 -12.50
CA ASN A 410 -19.05 -2.96 -13.64
C ASN A 410 -18.47 -1.62 -13.19
N VAL A 411 -17.26 -1.32 -13.66
CA VAL A 411 -16.57 -0.05 -13.39
C VAL A 411 -16.32 0.69 -14.70
N SER A 412 -16.44 2.02 -14.64
CA SER A 412 -16.04 2.93 -15.70
C SER A 412 -14.76 3.61 -15.24
N ILE A 413 -13.67 3.32 -15.92
CA ILE A 413 -12.36 3.93 -15.67
C ILE A 413 -12.02 4.77 -16.90
N LYS A 414 -11.75 6.06 -16.70
CA LYS A 414 -11.34 6.97 -17.76
C LYS A 414 -9.99 7.56 -17.43
N ASP A 415 -9.06 7.41 -18.36
CA ASP A 415 -7.73 7.99 -18.35
C ASP A 415 -7.11 7.75 -19.75
N PRO A 416 -6.60 8.79 -20.44
CA PRO A 416 -5.98 8.63 -21.76
C PRO A 416 -4.64 7.85 -21.74
N ASN A 417 -3.99 7.79 -20.57
CA ASN A 417 -2.69 7.17 -20.33
C ASN A 417 -2.79 5.96 -19.37
N LEU A 418 -3.96 5.33 -19.28
CA LEU A 418 -4.22 4.20 -18.40
C LEU A 418 -3.19 3.06 -18.57
N GLU A 419 -2.46 2.72 -17.52
CA GLU A 419 -1.46 1.66 -17.52
C GLU A 419 -2.03 0.33 -17.00
N ALA A 420 -2.60 0.33 -15.79
CA ALA A 420 -3.16 -0.88 -15.19
C ALA A 420 -4.38 -0.61 -14.31
N MET A 421 -5.19 -1.66 -14.14
CA MET A 421 -6.35 -1.68 -13.26
C MET A 421 -6.30 -2.92 -12.38
N TRP A 422 -6.65 -2.75 -11.10
CA TRP A 422 -6.75 -3.87 -10.16
C TRP A 422 -7.79 -3.60 -9.09
N TYR A 423 -8.22 -4.65 -8.39
CA TYR A 423 -8.99 -4.50 -7.18
C TYR A 423 -8.35 -5.23 -6.01
N THR A 424 -8.74 -4.84 -4.80
CA THR A 424 -8.43 -5.54 -3.55
C THR A 424 -9.70 -5.78 -2.76
N LEU A 425 -9.68 -6.79 -1.89
CA LEU A 425 -10.79 -7.12 -0.98
C LEU A 425 -10.37 -6.76 0.45
N ASN A 426 -11.25 -6.10 1.20
CA ASN A 426 -11.03 -5.68 2.60
C ASN A 426 -9.69 -4.97 2.85
N ASN A 427 -9.26 -4.14 1.90
CA ASN A 427 -7.96 -3.43 1.92
C ASN A 427 -6.74 -4.37 2.06
N GLY A 428 -6.86 -5.61 1.60
CA GLY A 428 -5.75 -6.56 1.56
C GLY A 428 -4.65 -6.14 0.59
N MET A 429 -3.45 -6.72 0.75
CA MET A 429 -2.29 -6.42 -0.12
C MET A 429 -2.33 -7.13 -1.48
N LEU A 430 -3.19 -8.13 -1.66
CA LEU A 430 -3.28 -8.87 -2.90
C LEU A 430 -3.99 -8.04 -3.96
N LYS A 431 -3.24 -7.62 -4.99
CA LYS A 431 -3.77 -6.94 -6.17
C LYS A 431 -4.26 -7.96 -7.19
N VAL A 432 -5.55 -7.92 -7.52
CA VAL A 432 -6.11 -8.73 -8.60
C VAL A 432 -6.26 -7.86 -9.84
N LEU A 433 -5.43 -8.10 -10.85
CA LEU A 433 -5.46 -7.36 -12.11
C LEU A 433 -6.70 -7.73 -12.94
N PHE A 434 -7.29 -6.74 -13.59
CA PHE A 434 -8.37 -6.94 -14.56
C PHE A 434 -8.20 -5.99 -15.75
N THR A 435 -8.76 -6.36 -16.90
CA THR A 435 -8.75 -5.53 -18.13
C THR A 435 -10.15 -5.24 -18.65
N THR A 436 -11.14 -6.02 -18.21
CA THR A 436 -12.55 -5.86 -18.55
C THR A 436 -13.41 -6.10 -17.32
N ASN A 437 -14.65 -5.61 -17.34
CA ASN A 437 -15.64 -5.91 -16.30
C ASN A 437 -15.92 -7.42 -16.23
N GLU A 438 -15.80 -7.99 -15.03
CA GLU A 438 -15.91 -9.43 -14.77
C GLU A 438 -16.45 -9.70 -13.36
N SER A 439 -16.29 -10.93 -12.85
CA SER A 439 -16.61 -11.26 -11.46
C SER A 439 -15.40 -11.09 -10.55
N VAL A 440 -15.65 -10.69 -9.30
CA VAL A 440 -14.65 -10.86 -8.24
C VAL A 440 -14.23 -12.33 -8.20
N ASN A 441 -12.92 -12.57 -8.09
CA ASN A 441 -12.33 -13.90 -8.02
C ASN A 441 -13.04 -14.77 -6.96
N GLN A 442 -13.64 -15.88 -7.41
CA GLN A 442 -14.44 -16.76 -6.57
C GLN A 442 -13.65 -17.34 -5.39
N GLY A 443 -12.40 -17.75 -5.58
CA GLY A 443 -11.60 -18.32 -4.50
C GLY A 443 -11.26 -17.31 -3.40
N LEU A 444 -11.08 -16.04 -3.76
CA LEU A 444 -10.90 -14.96 -2.79
C LEU A 444 -12.21 -14.62 -2.09
N TRP A 445 -13.34 -14.64 -2.81
CA TRP A 445 -14.67 -14.44 -2.24
C TRP A 445 -15.02 -15.52 -1.22
N ASP A 446 -14.75 -16.79 -1.53
CA ASP A 446 -14.98 -17.94 -0.64
C ASP A 446 -14.23 -17.80 0.69
N ALA A 447 -13.04 -17.18 0.66
CA ALA A 447 -12.20 -16.96 1.83
C ALA A 447 -12.67 -15.80 2.74
N LEU A 448 -13.58 -14.94 2.28
CA LEU A 448 -14.15 -13.86 3.10
C LEU A 448 -15.14 -14.40 4.12
N SER A 449 -15.17 -13.79 5.31
CA SER A 449 -16.23 -14.03 6.29
C SER A 449 -17.55 -13.38 5.88
N ASP A 450 -18.65 -13.95 6.35
CA ASP A 450 -19.97 -13.31 6.26
C ASP A 450 -19.98 -11.94 6.97
N GLY A 451 -20.90 -11.07 6.55
CA GLY A 451 -20.97 -9.67 6.92
C GLY A 451 -20.46 -8.71 5.83
N PRO A 452 -20.17 -7.45 6.20
CA PRO A 452 -19.77 -6.41 5.26
C PRO A 452 -18.34 -6.63 4.76
N ASN A 453 -18.16 -6.57 3.44
CA ASN A 453 -16.88 -6.73 2.75
C ASN A 453 -16.65 -5.57 1.77
N PHE A 454 -15.43 -5.04 1.74
CA PHE A 454 -15.03 -3.93 0.85
C PHE A 454 -14.42 -4.48 -0.42
N ILE A 455 -14.83 -3.93 -1.56
CA ILE A 455 -14.15 -4.09 -2.84
C ILE A 455 -13.62 -2.71 -3.23
N THR A 456 -12.29 -2.58 -3.30
CA THR A 456 -11.65 -1.34 -3.71
C THR A 456 -11.03 -1.53 -5.08
N PHE A 457 -11.49 -0.76 -6.06
CA PHE A 457 -10.95 -0.71 -7.41
C PHE A 457 -9.92 0.39 -7.50
N TYR A 458 -8.85 0.12 -8.22
CA TYR A 458 -7.72 1.01 -8.43
C TYR A 458 -7.39 1.06 -9.93
N ALA A 459 -6.83 2.19 -10.32
CA ALA A 459 -6.23 2.38 -11.62
C ALA A 459 -4.99 3.26 -11.47
N ASN A 460 -3.99 3.02 -12.31
CA ASN A 460 -2.87 3.93 -12.48
C ASN A 460 -2.64 4.28 -13.94
N ASP A 461 -2.13 5.48 -14.17
CA ASP A 461 -1.64 5.91 -15.47
C ASP A 461 -0.16 5.54 -15.67
N SER A 462 0.36 5.74 -16.88
CA SER A 462 1.77 5.46 -17.24
C SER A 462 2.78 6.40 -16.58
N VAL A 463 2.32 7.46 -15.92
CA VAL A 463 3.17 8.42 -15.16
C VAL A 463 3.25 8.00 -13.68
N GLY A 464 2.40 7.07 -13.25
CA GLY A 464 2.35 6.53 -11.91
C GLY A 464 1.32 7.19 -11.00
N ASN A 465 0.46 8.07 -11.52
CA ASN A 465 -0.67 8.60 -10.76
C ASN A 465 -1.66 7.47 -10.48
N VAL A 466 -2.06 7.31 -9.23
CA VAL A 466 -2.99 6.25 -8.80
C VAL A 466 -4.26 6.90 -8.26
N ASN A 467 -5.41 6.34 -8.64
CA ASN A 467 -6.68 6.63 -7.99
C ASN A 467 -7.37 5.35 -7.53
N SER A 468 -8.36 5.49 -6.66
CA SER A 468 -9.16 4.37 -6.17
C SER A 468 -10.61 4.76 -5.87
N SER A 469 -11.51 3.79 -5.99
CA SER A 469 -12.91 3.91 -5.58
C SER A 469 -13.33 2.61 -4.91
N SER A 470 -14.20 2.67 -3.89
CA SER A 470 -14.60 1.50 -3.12
C SER A 470 -16.11 1.37 -2.97
N VAL A 471 -16.56 0.12 -2.85
CA VAL A 471 -17.94 -0.24 -2.53
C VAL A 471 -17.96 -1.30 -1.43
N THR A 472 -18.89 -1.17 -0.49
CA THR A 472 -19.15 -2.19 0.53
C THR A 472 -20.32 -3.05 0.08
N VAL A 473 -20.14 -4.37 0.08
CA VAL A 473 -21.17 -5.37 -0.19
C VAL A 473 -21.34 -6.27 1.04
N ILE A 474 -22.45 -7.00 1.13
CA ILE A 474 -22.72 -7.91 2.24
C ILE A 474 -22.60 -9.34 1.72
N LYS A 475 -21.76 -10.15 2.37
CA LYS A 475 -21.70 -11.60 2.16
C LYS A 475 -22.52 -12.29 3.23
N ASP A 476 -23.37 -13.23 2.87
CA ASP A 476 -24.08 -14.05 3.85
C ASP A 476 -24.33 -15.46 3.30
N THR A 477 -23.74 -16.46 3.94
CA THR A 477 -23.78 -17.87 3.52
C THR A 477 -24.31 -18.81 4.60
N GLY A 478 -24.47 -18.32 5.82
CA GLY A 478 -24.75 -19.12 7.00
C GLY A 478 -26.16 -18.94 7.52
N ALA A 479 -26.64 -19.89 8.31
CA ALA A 479 -27.82 -19.69 9.13
C ALA A 479 -27.44 -18.98 10.44
N PRO A 480 -28.37 -18.23 11.07
CA PRO A 480 -28.12 -17.56 12.35
C PRO A 480 -27.58 -18.49 13.42
N ASN A 481 -26.63 -18.01 14.24
CA ASN A 481 -26.13 -18.76 15.37
C ASN A 481 -27.03 -18.55 16.60
N ILE A 482 -27.42 -19.65 17.27
CA ILE A 482 -28.30 -19.64 18.44
C ILE A 482 -27.58 -20.34 19.60
N HIS A 483 -27.51 -19.68 20.75
CA HIS A 483 -26.99 -20.24 22.00
C HIS A 483 -28.01 -20.06 23.13
N VAL A 484 -28.37 -21.16 23.82
CA VAL A 484 -29.31 -21.14 24.94
C VAL A 484 -28.52 -21.16 26.24
N ASN A 485 -28.50 -20.03 26.95
CA ASN A 485 -27.86 -19.88 28.27
C ASN A 485 -28.77 -20.37 29.42
N ASN A 486 -30.08 -20.22 29.28
CA ASN A 486 -31.10 -20.65 30.25
C ASN A 486 -32.44 -20.87 29.54
N PRO A 487 -33.30 -21.83 29.95
CA PRO A 487 -33.12 -22.82 31.03
C PRO A 487 -32.03 -23.85 30.73
N ASN A 488 -31.51 -24.51 31.76
CA ASN A 488 -30.59 -25.63 31.60
C ASN A 488 -31.35 -26.92 31.29
N LEU A 489 -30.63 -27.89 30.75
CA LEU A 489 -31.16 -29.23 30.51
C LEU A 489 -31.64 -29.86 31.84
N TYR A 490 -32.91 -30.22 31.88
CA TYR A 490 -33.63 -30.85 33.00
C TYR A 490 -33.91 -29.97 34.21
N ASP A 491 -33.84 -28.63 34.07
CA ASP A 491 -34.38 -27.74 35.09
C ASP A 491 -35.86 -28.06 35.37
N ILE A 492 -36.28 -27.95 36.63
CA ILE A 492 -37.62 -28.31 37.10
C ILE A 492 -38.40 -27.03 37.40
N PHE A 493 -39.60 -26.93 36.84
CA PHE A 493 -40.48 -25.78 37.02
C PHE A 493 -41.90 -26.26 37.36
N ALA A 494 -42.53 -25.60 38.34
CA ALA A 494 -43.91 -25.87 38.72
C ALA A 494 -44.90 -25.00 37.90
N PHE A 495 -45.69 -24.18 38.58
CA PHE A 495 -46.74 -23.36 37.97
C PHE A 495 -46.19 -22.21 37.12
N THR A 496 -45.03 -21.65 37.47
CA THR A 496 -44.45 -20.49 36.80
C THR A 496 -43.72 -20.92 35.52
N ALA A 497 -44.09 -20.32 34.39
CA ALA A 497 -43.39 -20.52 33.12
C ALA A 497 -41.90 -20.11 33.24
N PRO A 498 -40.97 -20.93 32.72
CA PRO A 498 -39.55 -20.63 32.82
C PRO A 498 -39.19 -19.38 32.02
N ALA A 499 -38.32 -18.54 32.58
CA ALA A 499 -37.61 -17.50 31.86
C ALA A 499 -36.51 -18.11 30.97
N PHE A 500 -36.33 -17.59 29.77
CA PHE A 500 -35.24 -18.00 28.89
C PHE A 500 -34.22 -16.88 28.70
N ASN A 501 -32.97 -17.29 28.49
CA ASN A 501 -31.87 -16.45 28.05
C ASN A 501 -31.25 -17.12 26.81
N VAL A 502 -31.49 -16.54 25.63
CA VAL A 502 -31.02 -17.04 24.35
C VAL A 502 -30.27 -15.92 23.63
N GLU A 503 -29.04 -16.22 23.23
CA GLU A 503 -28.22 -15.36 22.39
C GLU A 503 -28.37 -15.79 20.94
N VAL A 504 -28.82 -14.87 20.08
CA VAL A 504 -28.90 -15.08 18.63
C VAL A 504 -28.00 -14.06 17.95
N SER A 505 -27.15 -14.51 17.04
CA SER A 505 -26.23 -13.63 16.29
C SER A 505 -26.26 -13.96 14.81
N ASP A 506 -26.47 -12.93 14.01
CA ASP A 506 -26.45 -12.94 12.55
C ASP A 506 -26.40 -11.48 12.05
N TYR A 507 -25.72 -11.21 10.94
CA TYR A 507 -25.64 -9.85 10.38
C TYR A 507 -26.95 -9.43 9.70
N LEU A 508 -27.66 -10.39 9.09
CA LEU A 508 -28.94 -10.22 8.41
C LEU A 508 -30.10 -10.87 9.17
N LEU A 509 -30.02 -10.95 10.50
CA LEU A 509 -31.08 -11.52 11.34
C LEU A 509 -32.45 -10.91 11.02
N ASN A 510 -33.43 -11.76 10.72
CA ASN A 510 -34.77 -11.34 10.35
C ASN A 510 -35.77 -11.61 11.47
N THR A 511 -35.98 -12.88 11.84
CA THR A 511 -36.93 -13.23 12.91
C THR A 511 -36.45 -14.36 13.81
N THR A 512 -36.91 -14.34 15.05
CA THR A 512 -36.63 -15.32 16.10
C THR A 512 -37.93 -15.79 16.75
N TRP A 513 -38.07 -17.10 16.99
CA TRP A 513 -39.25 -17.67 17.64
C TRP A 513 -38.95 -18.95 18.38
N TYR A 514 -39.84 -19.39 19.27
CA TYR A 514 -39.78 -20.73 19.86
C TYR A 514 -41.09 -21.51 19.69
N THR A 515 -40.99 -22.82 19.89
CA THR A 515 -42.12 -23.75 19.98
C THR A 515 -41.98 -24.61 21.22
N VAL A 516 -43.11 -25.01 21.82
CA VAL A 516 -43.16 -25.93 22.97
C VAL A 516 -43.66 -27.29 22.49
N ASN A 517 -42.96 -28.37 22.85
CA ASN A 517 -43.23 -29.77 22.50
C ASN A 517 -43.44 -30.01 20.99
N SER A 518 -42.60 -29.39 20.15
CA SER A 518 -42.75 -29.45 18.68
C SER A 518 -44.13 -28.98 18.17
N GLY A 519 -44.80 -28.10 18.93
CA GLY A 519 -46.07 -27.50 18.53
C GLY A 519 -45.94 -26.62 17.28
N VAL A 520 -47.05 -26.41 16.58
CA VAL A 520 -47.09 -25.60 15.34
C VAL A 520 -47.10 -24.09 15.60
N THR A 521 -47.44 -23.67 16.82
CA THR A 521 -47.52 -22.25 17.18
C THR A 521 -46.12 -21.67 17.36
N LYS A 522 -45.80 -20.63 16.58
CA LYS A 522 -44.56 -19.87 16.71
C LYS A 522 -44.75 -18.71 17.68
N TYR A 523 -43.99 -18.72 18.77
CA TYR A 523 -43.95 -17.60 19.72
C TYR A 523 -42.75 -16.71 19.37
N ILE A 524 -43.02 -15.58 18.70
CA ILE A 524 -41.98 -14.61 18.28
C ILE A 524 -41.45 -13.89 19.51
N PHE A 525 -40.13 -13.74 19.61
CA PHE A 525 -39.48 -12.96 20.67
C PHE A 525 -38.40 -12.06 20.07
N THR A 526 -38.20 -10.88 20.65
CA THR A 526 -37.10 -9.94 20.28
C THR A 526 -36.15 -9.65 21.44
N ALA A 527 -36.45 -10.18 22.62
CA ALA A 527 -35.66 -10.07 23.83
C ALA A 527 -35.90 -11.31 24.71
N ASN A 528 -35.01 -11.54 25.67
CA ASN A 528 -35.15 -12.58 26.68
C ASN A 528 -36.36 -12.30 27.59
N GLU A 529 -37.24 -13.29 27.73
CA GLU A 529 -38.50 -13.20 28.48
C GLU A 529 -38.91 -14.57 29.05
N SER A 530 -40.10 -14.67 29.63
CA SER A 530 -40.70 -15.94 30.03
C SER A 530 -41.40 -16.63 28.86
N LEU A 531 -41.41 -17.97 28.88
CA LEU A 531 -42.28 -18.71 27.97
C LEU A 531 -43.73 -18.25 28.12
N ASN A 532 -44.47 -18.32 27.02
CA ASN A 532 -45.88 -17.97 26.97
C ASN A 532 -46.65 -18.77 28.03
N THR A 533 -47.31 -18.05 28.94
CA THR A 533 -47.96 -18.65 30.11
C THR A 533 -49.07 -19.63 29.73
N ASP A 534 -49.84 -19.34 28.68
CA ASP A 534 -50.90 -20.24 28.22
C ASP A 534 -50.32 -21.53 27.61
N ALA A 535 -49.23 -21.40 26.84
CA ALA A 535 -48.50 -22.55 26.29
C ALA A 535 -47.96 -23.44 27.42
N TRP A 536 -47.39 -22.83 28.47
CA TRP A 536 -46.87 -23.54 29.63
C TRP A 536 -47.98 -24.21 30.43
N ASN A 537 -49.07 -23.50 30.73
CA ASN A 537 -50.21 -24.02 31.50
C ASN A 537 -50.87 -25.22 30.82
N ASN A 538 -50.98 -25.19 29.49
CA ASN A 538 -51.54 -26.27 28.69
C ASN A 538 -50.61 -27.50 28.55
N ALA A 539 -49.31 -27.36 28.84
CA ALA A 539 -48.39 -28.48 28.83
C ALA A 539 -48.64 -29.44 30.00
N LEU A 540 -48.62 -30.75 29.73
CA LEU A 540 -48.76 -31.79 30.77
C LEU A 540 -47.50 -31.85 31.65
N ASN A 541 -47.64 -32.39 32.87
CA ASN A 541 -46.49 -32.69 33.71
C ASN A 541 -45.55 -33.71 33.04
N GLY A 542 -44.25 -33.57 33.30
CA GLY A 542 -43.18 -34.37 32.69
C GLY A 542 -42.21 -33.55 31.86
N LEU A 543 -41.52 -34.21 30.93
CA LEU A 543 -40.48 -33.59 30.11
C LEU A 543 -41.08 -32.70 29.01
N ILE A 544 -40.73 -31.41 29.02
CA ILE A 544 -41.12 -30.40 28.05
C ILE A 544 -39.92 -30.03 27.19
N SER A 545 -40.07 -30.11 25.86
CA SER A 545 -39.03 -29.66 24.91
C SER A 545 -39.36 -28.26 24.40
N ILE A 546 -38.40 -27.35 24.47
CA ILE A 546 -38.49 -25.98 23.97
C ILE A 546 -37.49 -25.87 22.82
N THR A 547 -37.96 -25.57 21.61
CA THR A 547 -37.10 -25.36 20.45
C THR A 547 -37.11 -23.89 20.05
N PHE A 548 -35.95 -23.26 20.09
CA PHE A 548 -35.72 -21.89 19.61
C PHE A 548 -35.26 -21.93 18.16
N TYR A 549 -35.73 -20.99 17.36
CA TYR A 549 -35.46 -20.84 15.93
C TYR A 549 -35.04 -19.41 15.62
N ALA A 550 -34.19 -19.27 14.61
CA ALA A 550 -33.81 -17.99 14.05
C ALA A 550 -33.65 -18.12 12.52
N ASN A 551 -34.14 -17.13 11.78
CA ASN A 551 -33.87 -17.01 10.36
C ASN A 551 -33.34 -15.63 10.00
N ASP A 552 -32.57 -15.57 8.92
CA ASP A 552 -32.11 -14.32 8.32
C ASP A 552 -33.04 -13.85 7.19
N THR A 553 -32.66 -12.76 6.52
CA THR A 553 -33.42 -12.18 5.39
C THR A 553 -33.33 -13.00 4.10
N LEU A 554 -32.34 -13.89 3.98
CA LEU A 554 -32.15 -14.79 2.82
C LEU A 554 -32.89 -16.12 2.98
N GLY A 555 -33.39 -16.40 4.19
CA GLY A 555 -34.14 -17.60 4.53
C GLY A 555 -33.31 -18.72 5.12
N ASN A 556 -32.03 -18.49 5.45
CA ASN A 556 -31.25 -19.50 6.18
C ASN A 556 -31.82 -19.64 7.59
N LEU A 557 -32.04 -20.88 8.02
CA LEU A 557 -32.77 -21.22 9.23
C LEU A 557 -31.91 -22.09 10.14
N ASN A 558 -31.81 -21.72 11.41
CA ASN A 558 -31.23 -22.56 12.45
C ASN A 558 -32.22 -22.78 13.60
N SER A 559 -32.00 -23.83 14.39
CA SER A 559 -32.79 -24.13 15.58
C SER A 559 -32.01 -24.89 16.64
N VAL A 560 -32.26 -24.59 17.92
CA VAL A 560 -31.67 -25.27 19.08
C VAL A 560 -32.76 -25.63 20.09
N SER A 561 -32.69 -26.85 20.63
CA SER A 561 -33.67 -27.35 21.60
C SER A 561 -33.07 -27.53 22.99
N VAL A 562 -33.87 -27.23 24.02
CA VAL A 562 -33.60 -27.57 25.42
C VAL A 562 -34.81 -28.29 26.02
N SER A 563 -34.58 -29.24 26.92
CA SER A 563 -35.65 -29.97 27.60
C SER A 563 -35.64 -29.67 29.09
N VAL A 564 -36.81 -29.36 29.65
CA VAL A 564 -37.04 -29.04 31.08
C VAL A 564 -38.14 -29.94 31.64
N TYR A 565 -38.28 -30.07 32.95
CA TYR A 565 -39.38 -30.77 33.58
C TYR A 565 -40.44 -29.79 34.08
N LYS A 566 -41.70 -30.10 33.79
CA LYS A 566 -42.86 -29.49 34.45
C LYS A 566 -43.39 -30.41 35.53
N ASP A 567 -43.47 -29.93 36.76
CA ASP A 567 -44.03 -30.69 37.88
C ASP A 567 -44.91 -29.83 38.79
N THR A 568 -46.22 -30.00 38.65
CA THR A 568 -47.25 -29.34 39.45
C THR A 568 -48.00 -30.31 40.37
N LEU A 569 -47.52 -31.55 40.54
CA LEU A 569 -48.22 -32.55 41.34
C LEU A 569 -47.82 -32.38 42.82
N LEU A 570 -48.81 -32.33 43.72
CA LEU A 570 -48.52 -32.37 45.15
C LEU A 570 -48.01 -33.77 45.51
N PRO A 571 -46.97 -33.89 46.36
CA PRO A 571 -46.58 -35.18 46.90
C PRO A 571 -47.68 -35.72 47.85
N ILE A 572 -47.71 -37.02 48.11
CA ILE A 572 -48.74 -37.65 48.98
C ILE A 572 -48.14 -37.97 50.34
N ILE A 573 -48.80 -37.55 51.43
CA ILE A 573 -48.44 -37.88 52.83
C ILE A 573 -49.68 -38.39 53.59
N SER A 574 -49.47 -39.38 54.46
CA SER A 574 -50.49 -39.88 55.39
C SER A 574 -49.88 -40.21 56.76
N ILE A 575 -50.56 -39.82 57.84
CA ILE A 575 -50.16 -40.15 59.20
C ILE A 575 -50.75 -41.50 59.62
N ILE A 576 -49.88 -42.47 59.92
CA ILE A 576 -50.27 -43.81 60.40
C ILE A 576 -50.32 -43.85 61.94
N ALA A 577 -49.49 -43.07 62.62
CA ALA A 577 -49.53 -42.89 64.06
C ALA A 577 -48.90 -41.54 64.46
N PRO A 578 -49.32 -40.90 65.56
CA PRO A 578 -50.45 -41.25 66.42
C PRO A 578 -51.80 -41.00 65.74
N GLN A 579 -52.83 -41.74 66.14
CA GLN A 579 -54.19 -41.60 65.60
C GLN A 579 -55.01 -40.58 66.42
N THR A 580 -56.00 -39.96 65.78
CA THR A 580 -56.89 -38.99 66.43
C THR A 580 -57.44 -39.50 67.78
N GLY A 581 -57.31 -38.67 68.83
CA GLY A 581 -57.79 -38.94 70.19
C GLY A 581 -56.83 -39.75 71.06
N ALA A 582 -55.65 -40.14 70.56
CA ALA A 582 -54.66 -40.85 71.36
C ALA A 582 -54.16 -39.99 72.54
N GLU A 583 -54.26 -40.54 73.76
CA GLU A 583 -53.83 -39.88 75.00
C GLU A 583 -52.35 -40.20 75.31
N PHE A 584 -51.54 -39.17 75.52
CA PHE A 584 -50.13 -39.26 75.89
C PHE A 584 -49.86 -38.45 77.17
N ASN A 585 -48.94 -38.94 78.00
CA ASN A 585 -48.64 -38.35 79.30
C ASN A 585 -47.36 -37.48 79.25
N THR A 586 -46.39 -37.76 80.11
CA THR A 586 -45.08 -37.11 80.14
C THR A 586 -44.18 -37.53 78.98
N THR A 587 -44.37 -38.70 78.38
CA THR A 587 -43.59 -39.16 77.23
C THR A 587 -44.20 -38.69 75.91
N ALA A 588 -43.38 -38.10 75.04
CA ALA A 588 -43.81 -37.64 73.73
C ALA A 588 -44.24 -38.82 72.83
N PRO A 589 -45.26 -38.65 71.98
CA PRO A 589 -45.72 -39.70 71.09
C PRO A 589 -44.67 -40.06 70.04
N ASN A 590 -44.60 -41.35 69.70
CA ASN A 590 -43.97 -41.79 68.47
C ASN A 590 -44.88 -41.47 67.28
N PHE A 591 -44.29 -41.15 66.14
CA PHE A 591 -44.99 -40.94 64.89
C PHE A 591 -44.53 -41.89 63.79
N ILE A 592 -45.47 -42.27 62.95
CA ILE A 592 -45.27 -43.05 61.73
C ILE A 592 -46.01 -42.31 60.62
N VAL A 593 -45.29 -41.86 59.60
CA VAL A 593 -45.85 -41.27 58.39
C VAL A 593 -45.47 -42.14 57.19
N GLU A 594 -46.40 -42.27 56.26
CA GLU A 594 -46.18 -42.86 54.95
C GLU A 594 -46.32 -41.79 53.87
N PHE A 595 -45.48 -41.85 52.85
CA PHE A 595 -45.50 -40.91 51.74
C PHE A 595 -45.23 -41.60 50.41
N GLY A 596 -45.83 -41.08 49.35
CA GLY A 596 -45.75 -41.62 48.00
C GLY A 596 -45.11 -40.64 47.03
N GLU A 597 -43.79 -40.47 47.10
CA GLU A 597 -42.96 -39.71 46.14
C GLU A 597 -41.48 -40.15 46.29
N ALA A 598 -40.75 -40.26 45.19
CA ALA A 598 -39.34 -40.68 45.19
C ALA A 598 -38.36 -39.50 45.36
N ASN A 599 -38.78 -38.27 45.03
CA ASN A 599 -37.91 -37.10 44.97
C ASN A 599 -38.30 -36.00 45.97
N LEU A 600 -38.37 -36.35 47.26
CA LEU A 600 -38.60 -35.38 48.35
C LEU A 600 -37.35 -34.57 48.69
N VAL A 601 -37.54 -33.28 48.98
CA VAL A 601 -36.51 -32.33 49.42
C VAL A 601 -36.49 -32.15 50.93
N GLU A 602 -37.64 -31.93 51.55
CA GLU A 602 -37.74 -31.67 52.99
C GLU A 602 -38.97 -32.36 53.59
N MET A 603 -38.84 -32.88 54.82
CA MET A 603 -39.97 -33.37 55.62
C MET A 603 -39.88 -32.77 57.03
N TRP A 604 -40.99 -32.24 57.53
CA TRP A 604 -41.06 -31.63 58.87
C TRP A 604 -42.43 -31.75 59.50
N TYR A 605 -42.52 -31.58 60.82
CA TYR A 605 -43.78 -31.42 61.52
C TYR A 605 -43.82 -30.15 62.38
N THR A 606 -45.03 -29.73 62.70
CA THR A 606 -45.33 -28.64 63.63
C THR A 606 -46.31 -29.13 64.67
N ILE A 607 -46.18 -28.64 65.91
CA ILE A 607 -47.08 -29.00 67.01
C ILE A 607 -47.92 -27.77 67.38
N ASN A 608 -49.23 -27.96 67.47
CA ASN A 608 -50.24 -26.98 67.86
C ASN A 608 -50.14 -25.65 67.10
N GLU A 609 -50.08 -25.74 65.77
CA GLU A 609 -49.96 -24.59 64.84
C GLU A 609 -48.74 -23.69 65.07
N SER A 610 -47.71 -24.20 65.77
CA SER A 610 -46.45 -23.48 65.95
C SER A 610 -45.72 -23.27 64.61
N LEU A 611 -45.05 -22.12 64.47
CA LEU A 611 -44.15 -21.83 63.34
C LEU A 611 -42.82 -22.62 63.42
N THR A 612 -42.54 -23.27 64.54
CA THR A 612 -41.30 -24.06 64.71
C THR A 612 -41.37 -25.34 63.88
N LYS A 613 -40.52 -25.42 62.84
CA LYS A 613 -40.33 -26.62 62.04
C LYS A 613 -39.44 -27.64 62.77
N TYR A 614 -39.92 -28.86 62.94
CA TYR A 614 -39.12 -30.00 63.39
C TYR A 614 -38.89 -30.95 62.21
N THR A 615 -37.68 -30.95 61.65
CA THR A 615 -37.35 -31.79 60.49
C THR A 615 -37.12 -33.24 60.88
N PHE A 616 -37.43 -34.16 59.97
CA PHE A 616 -37.19 -35.59 60.16
C PHE A 616 -36.89 -36.27 58.81
N THR A 617 -36.20 -37.41 58.85
CA THR A 617 -35.88 -38.21 57.65
C THR A 617 -36.42 -39.65 57.73
N VAL A 618 -36.82 -40.08 58.93
CA VAL A 618 -37.41 -41.38 59.22
C VAL A 618 -38.45 -41.22 60.32
N ASN A 619 -39.36 -42.20 60.42
CA ASN A 619 -40.31 -42.31 61.53
C ASN A 619 -39.58 -42.27 62.88
N GLY A 620 -40.15 -41.56 63.86
CA GLY A 620 -39.44 -41.24 65.09
C GLY A 620 -40.35 -40.81 66.22
N THR A 621 -39.83 -40.00 67.13
CA THR A 621 -40.57 -39.49 68.29
C THR A 621 -40.70 -37.99 68.19
N ILE A 622 -41.87 -37.46 68.56
CA ILE A 622 -42.07 -36.03 68.70
C ILE A 622 -41.06 -35.46 69.71
N ASN A 623 -40.51 -34.28 69.41
CA ASN A 623 -39.44 -33.69 70.19
C ASN A 623 -39.86 -33.56 71.66
N GLN A 624 -39.17 -34.28 72.55
CA GLN A 624 -39.55 -34.38 73.96
C GLN A 624 -39.50 -33.03 74.70
N ALA A 625 -38.57 -32.15 74.34
CA ALA A 625 -38.48 -30.82 74.95
C ALA A 625 -39.66 -29.92 74.53
N ALA A 626 -40.02 -29.96 73.25
CA ALA A 626 -41.22 -29.30 72.73
C ALA A 626 -42.48 -29.86 73.38
N TRP A 627 -42.59 -31.19 73.46
CA TRP A 627 -43.70 -31.88 74.12
C TRP A 627 -43.86 -31.46 75.57
N ASN A 628 -42.78 -31.42 76.35
CA ASN A 628 -42.80 -31.03 77.76
C ASN A 628 -43.35 -29.61 77.99
N ALA A 629 -43.10 -28.69 77.06
CA ALA A 629 -43.52 -27.29 77.14
C ALA A 629 -45.01 -27.05 76.81
N LEU A 630 -45.71 -28.05 76.25
CA LEU A 630 -47.12 -27.91 75.85
C LEU A 630 -48.08 -28.02 77.06
N PRO A 631 -49.19 -27.28 77.07
CA PRO A 631 -50.23 -27.44 78.08
C PRO A 631 -50.97 -28.80 77.94
N GLU A 632 -51.68 -29.22 78.99
CA GLU A 632 -52.63 -30.32 78.88
C GLU A 632 -53.82 -29.93 78.00
N GLY A 633 -54.35 -30.90 77.23
CA GLY A 633 -55.45 -30.67 76.30
C GLY A 633 -55.25 -31.34 74.95
N GLU A 634 -56.17 -31.07 74.03
CA GLU A 634 -56.09 -31.48 72.63
C GLU A 634 -55.05 -30.62 71.89
N LEU A 635 -54.21 -31.26 71.08
CA LEU A 635 -53.08 -30.69 70.35
C LEU A 635 -53.12 -31.17 68.90
N ILE A 636 -52.84 -30.27 67.96
CA ILE A 636 -52.74 -30.61 66.54
C ILE A 636 -51.29 -30.98 66.22
N LEU A 637 -51.09 -32.13 65.57
CA LEU A 637 -49.79 -32.52 65.04
C LEU A 637 -49.88 -32.56 63.52
N LYS A 638 -49.18 -31.64 62.86
CA LYS A 638 -49.23 -31.49 61.40
C LYS A 638 -47.89 -31.81 60.77
N PHE A 639 -47.86 -32.75 59.84
CA PHE A 639 -46.69 -33.16 59.07
C PHE A 639 -46.74 -32.57 57.67
N TYR A 640 -45.58 -32.27 57.13
CA TYR A 640 -45.38 -31.68 55.81
C TYR A 640 -44.29 -32.44 55.06
N ILE A 641 -44.48 -32.58 53.75
CA ILE A 641 -43.44 -33.01 52.81
C ILE A 641 -43.38 -32.02 51.65
N GLU A 642 -42.17 -31.75 51.15
CA GLU A 642 -41.89 -30.90 49.99
C GLU A 642 -41.11 -31.71 48.94
N ASP A 643 -41.53 -31.63 47.68
CA ASP A 643 -40.82 -32.27 46.56
C ASP A 643 -39.74 -31.36 45.95
N ILE A 644 -39.01 -31.87 44.94
CA ILE A 644 -37.95 -31.12 44.24
C ILE A 644 -38.43 -29.93 43.41
N ALA A 645 -39.73 -29.87 43.10
CA ALA A 645 -40.35 -28.74 42.41
C ALA A 645 -40.88 -27.67 43.39
N GLY A 646 -40.76 -27.91 44.70
CA GLY A 646 -41.24 -27.02 45.77
C GLY A 646 -42.73 -27.18 46.07
N ASN A 647 -43.37 -28.27 45.61
CA ASN A 647 -44.77 -28.55 45.94
C ASN A 647 -44.85 -29.13 47.35
N ILE A 648 -45.66 -28.51 48.22
CA ILE A 648 -45.80 -28.89 49.64
C ILE A 648 -47.14 -29.56 49.88
N ALA A 649 -47.12 -30.77 50.42
CA ALA A 649 -48.30 -31.45 50.95
C ALA A 649 -48.21 -31.58 52.47
N SER A 650 -49.37 -31.66 53.13
CA SER A 650 -49.44 -31.83 54.58
C SER A 650 -50.60 -32.71 54.99
N ASP A 651 -50.44 -33.41 56.10
CA ASP A 651 -51.49 -34.15 56.80
C ASP A 651 -51.45 -33.81 58.30
N GLU A 652 -52.57 -33.91 59.01
CA GLU A 652 -52.67 -33.51 60.42
C GLU A 652 -53.55 -34.45 61.26
N GLU A 653 -53.16 -34.65 62.52
CA GLU A 653 -53.86 -35.49 63.49
C GLU A 653 -54.04 -34.77 64.83
N TYR A 654 -55.14 -35.07 65.54
CA TYR A 654 -55.47 -34.46 66.83
C TYR A 654 -55.16 -35.43 67.98
N ILE A 655 -54.25 -35.06 68.89
CA ILE A 655 -53.83 -35.90 70.02
C ILE A 655 -54.05 -35.21 71.35
N ILE A 656 -54.12 -35.96 72.45
CA ILE A 656 -54.44 -35.42 73.78
C ILE A 656 -53.23 -35.57 74.70
N LYS A 657 -52.77 -34.47 75.31
CA LYS A 657 -51.78 -34.50 76.39
C LYS A 657 -52.47 -34.45 77.76
N LYS A 658 -52.20 -35.43 78.63
CA LYS A 658 -52.85 -35.57 79.95
C LYS A 658 -51.88 -36.09 81.00
N LEU A 659 -51.65 -35.31 82.06
CA LEU A 659 -50.71 -35.70 83.13
C LEU A 659 -51.44 -36.48 84.24
N PRO A 660 -50.78 -37.46 84.89
CA PRO A 660 -51.36 -38.14 86.05
C PRO A 660 -51.54 -37.17 87.24
N PRO A 661 -52.53 -37.39 88.12
CA PRO A 661 -52.77 -36.53 89.29
C PRO A 661 -51.56 -36.51 90.23
N SER A 662 -51.13 -35.34 90.71
CA SER A 662 -49.99 -35.22 91.62
C SER A 662 -50.34 -35.70 93.04
N ASP A 663 -49.81 -36.83 93.48
CA ASP A 663 -49.86 -37.32 94.84
C ASP A 663 -48.65 -36.84 95.66
N GLY A 664 -48.94 -35.99 96.65
CA GLY A 664 -47.97 -35.55 97.63
C GLY A 664 -47.67 -36.65 98.66
N ASN A 665 -46.37 -36.84 98.90
CA ASN A 665 -45.76 -37.29 100.14
C ASN A 665 -45.63 -38.82 100.38
N GLY A 666 -44.37 -39.29 100.38
CA GLY A 666 -43.82 -39.94 101.57
C GLY A 666 -43.72 -41.47 101.60
N ASP A 667 -42.49 -41.93 101.35
CA ASP A 667 -41.77 -42.94 102.13
C ASP A 667 -41.64 -44.40 101.59
N THR A 668 -40.37 -44.80 101.70
CA THR A 668 -39.60 -46.01 101.45
C THR A 668 -40.28 -47.37 101.19
N THR A 669 -39.73 -48.12 100.23
CA THR A 669 -38.97 -49.38 100.46
C THR A 669 -38.62 -50.07 99.13
N THR A 670 -37.34 -50.41 98.94
CA THR A 670 -36.89 -51.48 98.03
C THR A 670 -37.06 -52.82 98.76
N PRO A 671 -37.47 -53.96 98.14
CA PRO A 671 -36.59 -54.69 97.21
C PRO A 671 -37.27 -55.61 96.14
N GLU A 672 -36.40 -56.27 95.36
CA GLU A 672 -36.52 -57.63 94.76
C GLU A 672 -37.41 -57.93 93.53
N ILE A 673 -36.70 -58.16 92.41
CA ILE A 673 -36.58 -59.43 91.65
C ILE A 673 -37.82 -60.35 91.64
N ASP A 674 -38.40 -60.64 90.46
CA ASP A 674 -38.34 -62.00 89.90
C ASP A 674 -38.95 -62.18 88.48
N SER A 675 -38.27 -63.07 87.73
CA SER A 675 -38.81 -64.02 86.75
C SER A 675 -39.27 -63.59 85.33
N TYR A 676 -38.42 -63.96 84.35
CA TYR A 676 -38.70 -64.39 82.96
C TYR A 676 -39.68 -65.61 82.93
N PRO A 677 -40.39 -65.97 81.81
CA PRO A 677 -39.83 -66.58 80.57
C PRO A 677 -40.55 -66.15 79.25
N LEU A 678 -39.85 -66.03 78.11
CA LEU A 678 -39.51 -67.06 77.09
C LEU A 678 -40.69 -67.45 76.15
N ILE A 679 -40.34 -67.74 74.87
CA ILE A 679 -41.08 -68.52 73.84
C ILE A 679 -41.94 -67.70 72.86
N LEU A 680 -41.88 -67.84 71.53
CA LEU A 680 -41.09 -68.59 70.54
C LEU A 680 -41.32 -67.80 69.21
N LEU A 681 -40.33 -67.43 68.38
CA LEU A 681 -39.54 -68.26 67.46
C LEU A 681 -40.17 -68.34 66.05
N VAL A 682 -39.31 -68.03 65.06
CA VAL A 682 -39.17 -68.74 63.76
C VAL A 682 -40.29 -68.48 62.74
N THR A 683 -40.06 -68.14 61.48
CA THR A 683 -38.92 -68.17 60.53
C THR A 683 -39.42 -67.47 59.24
N THR A 684 -38.71 -67.24 58.13
CA THR A 684 -37.75 -68.04 57.34
C THR A 684 -37.40 -67.17 56.11
N ILE A 685 -36.12 -67.17 55.71
CA ILE A 685 -35.60 -67.59 54.37
C ILE A 685 -36.24 -66.97 53.11
N TRP A 686 -35.57 -66.63 52.01
CA TRP A 686 -34.19 -66.51 51.50
C TRP A 686 -34.37 -66.42 49.97
N PHE A 687 -33.49 -65.69 49.26
CA PHE A 687 -33.09 -65.98 47.86
C PHE A 687 -34.15 -65.66 46.75
N ILE A 688 -33.87 -65.01 45.62
CA ILE A 688 -32.83 -65.18 44.57
C ILE A 688 -32.93 -63.94 43.65
N SER A 689 -31.87 -63.14 43.48
CA SER A 689 -30.74 -63.30 42.52
C SER A 689 -31.09 -62.77 41.11
N THR A 690 -30.50 -61.65 40.66
CA THR A 690 -29.26 -61.55 39.83
C THR A 690 -29.43 -62.19 38.43
N ILE A 691 -28.84 -61.75 37.32
CA ILE A 691 -27.43 -61.54 36.91
C ILE A 691 -27.54 -60.84 35.52
N ILE A 692 -26.66 -59.94 35.05
CA ILE A 692 -25.45 -60.18 34.22
C ILE A 692 -24.87 -58.78 33.90
N LEU A 693 -23.73 -58.32 34.43
CA LEU A 693 -22.30 -58.66 34.22
C LEU A 693 -21.77 -58.49 32.78
N VAL A 694 -20.74 -57.65 32.65
CA VAL A 694 -19.45 -57.88 31.95
C VAL A 694 -18.99 -56.68 31.08
N ARG A 695 -17.92 -56.06 31.58
CA ARG A 695 -16.85 -55.38 30.85
C ARG A 695 -16.38 -56.17 29.62
N ILE A 696 -16.46 -55.59 28.43
CA ILE A 696 -15.48 -55.85 27.36
C ILE A 696 -14.73 -54.56 27.06
N LYS A 697 -13.41 -54.70 27.04
CA LYS A 697 -12.39 -53.72 26.72
C LYS A 697 -11.95 -53.98 25.26
N LYS A 698 -12.06 -52.99 24.36
CA LYS A 698 -10.99 -52.50 23.44
C LYS A 698 -11.54 -51.75 22.22
N ASN A 699 -10.98 -50.55 22.05
CA ASN A 699 -10.60 -49.81 20.83
C ASN A 699 -10.96 -50.39 19.45
N ILE A 700 -11.36 -49.52 18.52
CA ILE A 700 -10.50 -49.03 17.41
C ILE A 700 -11.18 -47.86 16.66
N GLU A 701 -10.39 -46.78 16.54
CA GLU A 701 -10.25 -45.78 15.46
C GLU A 701 -11.43 -45.07 14.76
N LYS A 702 -11.22 -43.75 14.64
CA LYS A 702 -11.48 -42.87 13.48
C LYS A 702 -12.93 -42.79 12.96
N LYS A 703 -13.60 -41.71 13.36
CA LYS A 703 -13.84 -40.56 12.48
C LYS A 703 -14.10 -39.31 13.31
#